data_AF-A0A4Q0S2Z3-F1
#
_entry.id   AF-A0A4Q0S2Z3-F1
#
_cell.length_a   1.000
_cell.length_b   1.000
_cell.length_c   1.000
_cell.angle_alpha   90.00
_cell.angle_beta   90.00
_cell.angle_gamma   90.00
#
_symmetry.space_group_name_H-M   'P 1'
#
loop_
_entity.id
_entity.type
_entity.pdbx_description
1 polymer ?
#
loop_
_entity_poly.entity_id
_entity_poly.type
_entity_poly.pdbx_seq_one_letter_code
_entity_poly.pdbx_strand_id
1 'polypeptide(L)'
;MTMFNKSVSSLLLTLMALLAVGALTSTATQMVGAFGRYSDSLETERLANADKAIFHGVVSLRSNRGDAQSALLGEDDPRAKLGAAEKAEQAGYDSIVAALSTIEFTRRDELASTLKQRWSEAAPKFQLFYDEAKLPRAERKIERTAAWYDGVTKVIETANLASTAVSNRAWTNDPFIARMIQARRLAWQVRDRYGIQCSTLRPNVNTSKPLDETQKQTVAGWNGIIAAGWTGMEELLAAPDVSAEMVNTAKQARAKTDGVLKQIGDLTKNLDGSGRPAMPPAEWNALCQSPFAPIVAVANTALDQSIARAEAVQAKALTNLIVQSFAFLLALAVTLAGVFVVRNRLMRPVRAILDAIARISARDYATPVPQSRHPDEFGTMAAALESLRESAATAERLGQERESQQALQLARSGTVDAACRSFDDTVQAVIQSVVASTKELDATATGVRSLVSQSSSQTAAVSSAAEQATNNLETIAAATEELSASVGEISAQVQSSAREAREAVLQAEQTNATVEILDQTASRIGEVVKMINAIAGQTNLLALNATIEAARAGEAGRGFAVVAGEVKSLASQTATATEEISRQVEEIQSATGQAVAAIRSIGGAIGGIDEKMTAIAAAVEQQRAATTEISRNFQQAAQGTREVTDTIGSVARLNQETGNAGTVLSESVKKMSADADRLRVAVEGFLGAVKTA
;
A
#
# COMPACT_ATOMS: atom_id res chain seq x y z
N MET A 1 -12.25 -12.19 -53.41
CA MET A 1 -12.00 -10.88 -54.07
C MET A 1 -13.28 -10.04 -54.31
N THR A 2 -14.33 -10.20 -53.50
CA THR A 2 -15.63 -9.51 -53.71
C THR A 2 -15.97 -8.45 -52.64
N MET A 3 -15.06 -8.14 -51.71
CA MET A 3 -15.33 -7.19 -50.61
C MET A 3 -15.12 -5.70 -50.94
N PHE A 4 -14.58 -5.36 -52.11
CA PHE A 4 -14.23 -3.97 -52.45
C PHE A 4 -15.22 -3.22 -53.37
N ASN A 5 -16.39 -3.79 -53.68
CA ASN A 5 -17.49 -3.09 -54.37
C ASN A 5 -18.30 -2.15 -53.43
N LYS A 6 -17.68 -1.58 -52.40
CA LYS A 6 -18.36 -0.64 -51.50
C LYS A 6 -18.09 0.80 -51.95
N SER A 7 -19.17 1.56 -52.14
CA SER A 7 -19.17 3.01 -52.42
C SER A 7 -18.11 3.74 -51.59
N VAL A 8 -17.38 4.69 -52.19
CA VAL A 8 -16.38 5.57 -51.52
C VAL A 8 -16.90 6.13 -50.19
N SER A 9 -18.20 6.42 -50.12
CA SER A 9 -18.89 6.86 -48.92
C SER A 9 -18.86 5.85 -47.76
N SER A 10 -19.00 4.55 -48.05
CA SER A 10 -18.90 3.49 -47.05
C SER A 10 -17.48 3.38 -46.53
N LEU A 11 -16.48 3.58 -47.38
CA LEU A 11 -15.06 3.45 -47.02
C LEU A 11 -14.64 4.59 -46.09
N LEU A 12 -15.04 5.83 -46.40
CA LEU A 12 -14.86 7.01 -45.54
C LEU A 12 -15.52 6.86 -44.17
N LEU A 13 -16.78 6.41 -44.12
CA LEU A 13 -17.47 6.18 -42.84
C LEU A 13 -16.81 5.07 -42.03
N THR A 14 -16.33 4.00 -42.67
CA THR A 14 -15.66 2.90 -41.97
C THR A 14 -14.33 3.38 -41.36
N LEU A 15 -13.57 4.19 -42.10
CA LEU A 15 -12.29 4.72 -41.64
C LEU A 15 -12.47 5.72 -40.50
N MET A 16 -13.48 6.61 -40.58
CA MET A 16 -13.87 7.47 -39.47
C MET A 16 -14.34 6.68 -38.25
N ALA A 17 -15.13 5.62 -38.45
CA ALA A 17 -15.60 4.79 -37.36
C ALA A 17 -14.44 4.10 -36.64
N LEU A 18 -13.43 3.60 -37.38
CA LEU A 18 -12.23 3.00 -36.79
C LEU A 18 -11.43 4.00 -35.95
N LEU A 19 -11.21 5.22 -36.46
CA LEU A 19 -10.53 6.29 -35.71
C LEU A 19 -11.33 6.70 -34.48
N ALA A 20 -12.66 6.85 -34.61
CA ALA A 20 -13.55 7.18 -33.51
C ALA A 20 -13.54 6.11 -32.42
N VAL A 21 -13.59 4.83 -32.80
CA VAL A 21 -13.50 3.70 -31.84
C VAL A 21 -12.18 3.76 -31.08
N GLY A 22 -11.04 3.98 -31.76
CA GLY A 22 -9.74 4.10 -31.10
C GLY A 22 -9.68 5.27 -30.10
N ALA A 23 -10.14 6.46 -30.51
CA ALA A 23 -10.14 7.63 -29.64
C ALA A 23 -11.09 7.50 -28.45
N LEU A 24 -12.31 6.98 -28.67
CA LEU A 24 -13.31 6.78 -27.62
C LEU A 24 -12.90 5.68 -26.64
N THR A 25 -12.33 4.58 -27.13
CA THR A 25 -11.83 3.51 -26.24
C THR A 25 -10.66 3.99 -25.39
N SER A 26 -9.69 4.72 -25.96
CA SER A 26 -8.57 5.29 -25.22
C SER A 26 -9.00 6.30 -24.15
N THR A 27 -9.92 7.22 -24.49
CA THR A 27 -10.42 8.20 -23.52
C THR A 27 -11.34 7.57 -22.47
N ALA A 28 -12.13 6.56 -22.84
CA ALA A 28 -12.95 5.80 -21.89
C ALA A 28 -12.09 5.03 -20.88
N THR A 29 -11.02 4.34 -21.30
CA THR A 29 -10.14 3.61 -20.38
C THR A 29 -9.44 4.57 -19.40
N GLN A 30 -9.00 5.73 -19.87
CA GLN A 30 -8.44 6.77 -19.00
C GLN A 30 -9.47 7.33 -18.00
N MET A 31 -10.70 7.56 -18.44
CA MET A 31 -11.81 8.01 -17.59
C MET A 31 -12.16 6.97 -16.52
N VAL A 32 -12.26 5.69 -16.88
CA VAL A 32 -12.50 4.58 -15.92
C VAL A 32 -11.35 4.48 -14.92
N GLY A 33 -10.10 4.59 -15.37
CA GLY A 33 -8.94 4.62 -14.48
C GLY A 33 -8.93 5.84 -13.55
N ALA A 34 -9.39 7.01 -14.02
CA ALA A 34 -9.53 8.21 -13.19
C ALA A 34 -10.64 8.07 -12.16
N PHE A 35 -11.74 7.41 -12.52
CA PHE A 35 -12.84 7.10 -11.60
C PHE A 35 -12.37 6.14 -10.49
N GLY A 36 -11.64 5.08 -10.85
CA GLY A 36 -11.05 4.16 -9.87
C GLY A 36 -10.17 4.87 -8.85
N ARG A 37 -9.21 5.69 -9.32
CA ARG A 37 -8.33 6.50 -8.44
C ARG A 37 -9.11 7.47 -7.54
N TYR A 38 -10.19 8.07 -8.04
CA TYR A 38 -11.03 8.95 -7.23
C TYR A 38 -11.79 8.16 -6.16
N SER A 39 -12.33 6.99 -6.49
CA SER A 39 -12.95 6.09 -5.52
C SER A 39 -11.97 5.66 -4.42
N ASP A 40 -10.75 5.25 -4.80
CA ASP A 40 -9.71 4.86 -3.83
C ASP A 40 -9.29 6.02 -2.92
N SER A 41 -9.26 7.25 -3.47
CA SER A 41 -8.94 8.45 -2.69
C SER A 41 -10.01 8.78 -1.64
N LEU A 42 -11.29 8.56 -1.95
CA LEU A 42 -12.40 8.72 -1.00
C LEU A 42 -12.31 7.72 0.15
N GLU A 43 -11.93 6.47 -0.16
CA GLU A 43 -11.72 5.46 0.88
C GLU A 43 -10.52 5.83 1.78
N THR A 44 -9.42 6.28 1.18
CA THR A 44 -8.22 6.69 1.92
C THR A 44 -8.50 7.83 2.90
N GLU A 45 -9.26 8.85 2.48
CA GLU A 45 -9.69 9.96 3.33
C GLU A 45 -10.56 9.48 4.50
N ARG A 46 -11.54 8.59 4.25
CA ARG A 46 -12.39 8.02 5.30
C ARG A 46 -11.58 7.22 6.31
N LEU A 47 -10.63 6.41 5.85
CA LEU A 47 -9.76 5.62 6.72
C LEU A 47 -8.84 6.50 7.57
N ALA A 48 -8.27 7.56 7.01
CA ALA A 48 -7.43 8.51 7.75
C ALA A 48 -8.23 9.23 8.86
N ASN A 49 -9.44 9.69 8.55
CA ASN A 49 -10.35 10.29 9.53
C ASN A 49 -10.77 9.29 10.62
N ALA A 50 -11.10 8.06 10.24
CA ALA A 50 -11.48 7.02 11.18
C ALA A 50 -10.32 6.64 12.12
N ASP A 51 -9.08 6.52 11.61
CA ASP A 51 -7.91 6.24 12.46
C ASP A 51 -7.69 7.36 13.50
N LYS A 52 -7.85 8.62 13.09
CA LYS A 52 -7.77 9.75 14.02
C LYS A 52 -8.86 9.70 15.10
N ALA A 53 -10.11 9.45 14.71
CA ALA A 53 -11.23 9.36 15.64
C ALA A 53 -11.08 8.18 16.63
N ILE A 54 -10.60 7.02 16.16
CA ILE A 54 -10.31 5.87 17.02
C ILE A 54 -9.14 6.20 17.95
N PHE A 55 -8.08 6.81 17.45
CA PHE A 55 -6.93 7.22 18.27
C PHE A 55 -7.33 8.21 19.37
N HIS A 56 -8.15 9.22 19.06
CA HIS A 56 -8.69 10.17 20.05
C HIS A 56 -9.55 9.46 21.09
N GLY A 57 -10.40 8.53 20.68
CA GLY A 57 -11.18 7.71 21.61
C GLY A 57 -10.30 6.88 22.55
N VAL A 58 -9.25 6.23 22.02
CA VAL A 58 -8.26 5.48 22.81
C VAL A 58 -7.52 6.38 23.79
N VAL A 59 -7.10 7.58 23.37
CA VAL A 59 -6.47 8.58 24.24
C VAL A 59 -7.41 8.99 25.36
N SER A 60 -8.68 9.27 25.06
CA SER A 60 -9.71 9.64 26.04
C SER A 60 -9.91 8.54 27.08
N LEU A 61 -10.23 7.31 26.65
CA LEU A 61 -10.41 6.15 27.53
C LEU A 61 -9.22 5.96 28.47
N ARG A 62 -8.00 6.10 27.93
CA ARG A 62 -6.78 5.86 28.69
C ARG A 62 -6.41 6.99 29.65
N SER A 63 -6.64 8.25 29.28
CA SER A 63 -6.40 9.39 30.16
C SER A 63 -7.40 9.40 31.31
N ASN A 64 -8.69 9.17 31.03
CA ASN A 64 -9.75 9.16 32.03
C ASN A 64 -9.55 8.06 33.09
N ARG A 65 -8.93 6.93 32.71
CA ARG A 65 -8.49 5.88 33.65
C ARG A 65 -7.53 6.40 34.72
N GLY A 66 -6.59 7.27 34.36
CA GLY A 66 -5.70 7.92 35.31
C GLY A 66 -6.39 9.02 36.11
N ASP A 67 -7.25 9.80 35.47
CA ASP A 67 -7.94 10.94 36.09
C ASP A 67 -8.96 10.50 37.14
N ALA A 68 -9.72 9.43 36.89
CA ALA A 68 -10.68 8.87 37.85
C ALA A 68 -9.98 8.36 39.13
N GLN A 69 -8.87 7.63 38.98
CA GLN A 69 -8.07 7.18 40.13
C GLN A 69 -7.43 8.36 40.89
N SER A 70 -6.94 9.36 40.16
CA SER A 70 -6.32 10.54 40.75
C SER A 70 -7.33 11.40 41.51
N ALA A 71 -8.54 11.57 40.96
CA ALA A 71 -9.63 12.26 41.65
C ALA A 71 -10.01 11.53 42.94
N LEU A 72 -10.18 10.21 42.87
CA LEU A 72 -10.57 9.38 44.02
C LEU A 72 -9.59 9.51 45.20
N LEU A 73 -8.28 9.53 44.92
CA LEU A 73 -7.24 9.66 45.94
C LEU A 73 -6.95 11.10 46.37
N GLY A 74 -7.11 12.07 45.46
CA GLY A 74 -6.63 13.44 45.66
C GLY A 74 -7.66 14.39 46.28
N GLU A 75 -8.95 14.16 46.05
CA GLU A 75 -10.00 15.12 46.42
C GLU A 75 -10.80 14.67 47.64
N ASP A 76 -11.26 15.63 48.44
CA ASP A 76 -12.18 15.34 49.53
C ASP A 76 -13.56 14.94 48.99
N ASP A 77 -14.06 15.61 47.94
CA ASP A 77 -15.25 15.21 47.17
C ASP A 77 -14.91 15.04 45.68
N PRO A 78 -14.67 13.81 45.20
CA PRO A 78 -14.26 13.57 43.81
C PRO A 78 -15.43 13.50 42.82
N ARG A 79 -16.69 13.60 43.27
CA ARG A 79 -17.87 13.24 42.44
C ARG A 79 -17.98 14.04 41.14
N ALA A 80 -17.68 15.35 41.18
CA ALA A 80 -17.72 16.19 39.99
C ALA A 80 -16.68 15.77 38.95
N LYS A 81 -15.45 15.45 39.38
CA LYS A 81 -14.39 14.98 38.49
C LYS A 81 -14.65 13.56 37.98
N LEU A 82 -15.24 12.69 38.81
CA LEU A 82 -15.66 11.35 38.38
C LEU A 82 -16.74 11.44 37.30
N GLY A 83 -17.74 12.31 37.45
CA GLY A 83 -18.76 12.53 36.41
C GLY A 83 -18.19 13.09 35.10
N ALA A 84 -17.19 13.97 35.17
CA ALA A 84 -16.49 14.45 33.99
C ALA A 84 -15.70 13.34 33.29
N ALA A 85 -15.00 12.49 34.07
CA ALA A 85 -14.22 11.36 33.55
C ALA A 85 -15.13 10.30 32.89
N GLU A 86 -16.25 9.93 33.53
CA GLU A 86 -17.24 8.99 33.00
C GLU A 86 -17.83 9.48 31.67
N LYS A 87 -18.21 10.76 31.61
CA LYS A 87 -18.74 11.37 30.38
C LYS A 87 -17.71 11.37 29.26
N ALA A 88 -16.46 11.70 29.56
CA ALA A 88 -15.39 11.70 28.58
C ALA A 88 -15.04 10.27 28.10
N GLU A 89 -15.17 9.26 28.96
CA GLU A 89 -14.95 7.85 28.65
C GLU A 89 -16.04 7.35 27.69
N GLN A 90 -17.31 7.64 27.98
CA GLN A 90 -18.44 7.35 27.10
C GLN A 90 -18.27 8.02 25.73
N ALA A 91 -17.94 9.31 25.70
CA ALA A 91 -17.68 10.03 24.45
C ALA A 91 -16.52 9.42 23.65
N GLY A 92 -15.47 8.93 24.34
CA GLY A 92 -14.34 8.24 23.72
C GLY A 92 -14.76 6.93 23.07
N TYR A 93 -15.57 6.13 23.76
CA TYR A 93 -16.15 4.89 23.21
C TYR A 93 -17.07 5.17 22.00
N ASP A 94 -17.98 6.14 22.13
CA ASP A 94 -18.92 6.50 21.06
C ASP A 94 -18.19 6.97 19.79
N SER A 95 -17.10 7.73 19.95
CA SER A 95 -16.22 8.14 18.84
C SER A 95 -15.62 6.94 18.10
N ILE A 96 -15.15 5.92 18.84
CA ILE A 96 -14.58 4.70 18.23
C ILE A 96 -15.65 3.94 17.46
N VAL A 97 -16.84 3.76 18.04
CA VAL A 97 -17.95 3.05 17.40
C VAL A 97 -18.43 3.79 16.15
N ALA A 98 -18.58 5.11 16.23
CA ALA A 98 -18.96 5.95 15.09
C ALA A 98 -17.92 5.81 13.96
N ALA A 99 -16.63 5.89 14.26
CA ALA A 99 -15.55 5.74 13.29
C ALA A 99 -15.55 4.35 12.63
N LEU A 100 -15.80 3.28 13.39
CA LEU A 100 -15.92 1.91 12.86
C LEU A 100 -17.18 1.69 12.01
N SER A 101 -18.18 2.56 12.12
CA SER A 101 -19.40 2.48 11.32
C SER A 101 -19.27 3.08 9.92
N THR A 102 -18.25 3.89 9.68
CA THR A 102 -18.05 4.60 8.40
C THR A 102 -17.07 3.91 7.45
N ILE A 103 -16.52 2.75 7.84
CA ILE A 103 -15.45 2.06 7.12
C ILE A 103 -15.69 0.54 7.08
N GLU A 104 -15.18 -0.12 6.05
CA GLU A 104 -15.27 -1.56 5.84
C GLU A 104 -13.88 -2.20 5.80
N PHE A 105 -13.71 -3.34 6.49
CA PHE A 105 -12.48 -4.15 6.47
C PHE A 105 -12.75 -5.57 7.04
N THR A 106 -11.89 -6.53 6.73
CA THR A 106 -12.10 -7.98 6.97
C THR A 106 -12.51 -8.37 8.40
N ARG A 107 -12.04 -7.65 9.43
CA ARG A 107 -12.33 -7.93 10.85
C ARG A 107 -13.21 -6.89 11.53
N ARG A 108 -13.89 -6.05 10.75
CA ARG A 108 -14.66 -4.91 11.26
C ARG A 108 -15.76 -5.34 12.20
N ASP A 109 -16.61 -6.28 11.79
CA ASP A 109 -17.75 -6.72 12.60
C ASP A 109 -17.32 -7.47 13.86
N GLU A 110 -16.30 -8.33 13.76
CA GLU A 110 -15.69 -9.03 14.89
C GLU A 110 -15.16 -8.07 15.96
N LEU A 111 -14.40 -7.04 15.54
CA LEU A 111 -13.84 -6.06 16.46
C LEU A 111 -14.91 -5.13 17.03
N ALA A 112 -15.89 -4.72 16.22
CA ALA A 112 -17.01 -3.90 16.68
C ALA A 112 -17.88 -4.65 17.70
N SER A 113 -18.20 -5.93 17.45
CA SER A 113 -18.96 -6.76 18.39
C SER A 113 -18.20 -7.00 19.69
N THR A 114 -16.90 -7.29 19.60
CA THR A 114 -16.02 -7.48 20.76
C THR A 114 -15.91 -6.19 21.59
N LEU A 115 -15.75 -5.04 20.93
CA LEU A 115 -15.68 -3.74 21.59
C LEU A 115 -16.98 -3.44 22.33
N LYS A 116 -18.14 -3.68 21.69
CA LYS A 116 -19.47 -3.52 22.29
C LYS A 116 -19.66 -4.42 23.50
N GLN A 117 -19.28 -5.70 23.39
CA GLN A 117 -19.37 -6.63 24.51
C GLN A 117 -18.52 -6.15 25.69
N ARG A 118 -17.23 -5.90 25.47
CA ARG A 118 -16.30 -5.46 26.53
C ARG A 118 -16.75 -4.15 27.18
N TRP A 119 -17.27 -3.22 26.39
CA TRP A 119 -17.82 -1.96 26.92
C TRP A 119 -19.06 -2.20 27.79
N SER A 120 -20.00 -3.04 27.35
CA SER A 120 -21.20 -3.37 28.13
C SER A 120 -20.88 -4.03 29.48
N GLU A 121 -19.75 -4.74 29.57
CA GLU A 121 -19.26 -5.35 30.80
C GLU A 121 -18.45 -4.38 31.68
N ALA A 122 -17.81 -3.37 31.09
CA ALA A 122 -16.91 -2.45 31.77
C ALA A 122 -17.63 -1.19 32.26
N ALA A 123 -18.42 -0.53 31.41
CA ALA A 123 -19.03 0.77 31.69
C ALA A 123 -19.89 0.79 32.98
N PRO A 124 -20.75 -0.21 33.27
CA PRO A 124 -21.53 -0.20 34.52
C PRO A 124 -20.67 -0.28 35.79
N LYS A 125 -19.44 -0.80 35.69
CA LYS A 125 -18.52 -0.91 36.83
C LYS A 125 -17.90 0.43 37.22
N PHE A 126 -18.09 1.50 36.44
CA PHE A 126 -17.67 2.85 36.86
C PHE A 126 -18.35 3.26 38.18
N GLN A 127 -19.51 2.67 38.50
CA GLN A 127 -20.19 2.82 39.78
C GLN A 127 -19.30 2.51 41.00
N LEU A 128 -18.30 1.63 40.86
CA LEU A 128 -17.33 1.33 41.93
C LEU A 128 -16.57 2.59 42.38
N PHE A 129 -16.30 3.55 41.49
CA PHE A 129 -15.69 4.83 41.88
C PHE A 129 -16.63 5.69 42.71
N TYR A 130 -17.92 5.74 42.35
CA TYR A 130 -18.91 6.47 43.13
C TYR A 130 -19.16 5.84 44.50
N ASP A 131 -19.06 4.52 44.61
CA ASP A 131 -19.18 3.82 45.88
C ASP A 131 -17.98 4.11 46.79
N GLU A 132 -16.75 4.10 46.25
CA GLU A 132 -15.56 4.52 47.00
C GLU A 132 -15.58 6.02 47.34
N ALA A 133 -16.13 6.87 46.47
CA ALA A 133 -16.25 8.31 46.72
C ALA A 133 -17.13 8.65 47.94
N LYS A 134 -18.01 7.73 48.38
CA LYS A 134 -18.82 7.88 49.61
C LYS A 134 -17.98 7.74 50.88
N LEU A 135 -16.83 7.08 50.81
CA LEU A 135 -15.96 6.85 51.95
C LEU A 135 -15.07 8.08 52.21
N PRO A 136 -14.66 8.32 53.48
CA PRO A 136 -13.63 9.30 53.80
C PRO A 136 -12.35 9.02 53.00
N ARG A 137 -11.64 10.08 52.56
CA ARG A 137 -10.45 9.97 51.68
C ARG A 137 -9.41 8.96 52.19
N ALA A 138 -9.20 8.88 53.50
CA ALA A 138 -8.23 7.97 54.13
C ALA A 138 -8.61 6.47 54.05
N GLU A 139 -9.89 6.15 53.82
CA GLU A 139 -10.40 4.78 53.78
C GLU A 139 -10.58 4.23 52.36
N ARG A 140 -10.44 5.09 51.34
CA ARG A 140 -10.60 4.73 49.93
C ARG A 140 -9.48 3.82 49.44
N LYS A 141 -9.83 2.81 48.65
CA LYS A 141 -8.88 1.82 48.12
C LYS A 141 -9.06 1.64 46.62
N ILE A 142 -8.05 1.99 45.83
CA ILE A 142 -8.09 1.83 44.36
C ILE A 142 -8.32 0.37 43.96
N GLU A 143 -7.84 -0.59 44.75
CA GLU A 143 -7.97 -2.03 44.51
C GLU A 143 -9.43 -2.46 44.37
N ARG A 144 -10.37 -1.77 45.02
CA ARG A 144 -11.81 -2.05 44.90
C ARG A 144 -12.41 -1.61 43.55
N THR A 145 -11.70 -0.76 42.81
CA THR A 145 -12.06 -0.33 41.45
C THR A 145 -11.40 -1.18 40.36
N ALA A 146 -10.62 -2.20 40.72
CA ALA A 146 -9.82 -3.01 39.78
C ALA A 146 -10.67 -3.67 38.69
N ALA A 147 -11.87 -4.13 39.01
CA ALA A 147 -12.76 -4.77 38.03
C ALA A 147 -13.18 -3.83 36.88
N TRP A 148 -13.34 -2.53 37.15
CA TRP A 148 -13.54 -1.53 36.10
C TRP A 148 -12.24 -1.30 35.32
N TYR A 149 -11.12 -1.13 36.02
CA TYR A 149 -9.82 -0.87 35.42
C TYR A 149 -9.44 -1.97 34.40
N ASP A 150 -9.62 -3.24 34.77
CA ASP A 150 -9.35 -4.38 33.90
C ASP A 150 -10.32 -4.43 32.71
N GLY A 151 -11.60 -4.13 32.95
CA GLY A 151 -12.62 -4.06 31.92
C GLY A 151 -12.30 -3.01 30.86
N VAL A 152 -12.01 -1.78 31.28
CA VAL A 152 -11.68 -0.67 30.36
C VAL A 152 -10.35 -0.91 29.64
N THR A 153 -9.40 -1.60 30.28
CA THR A 153 -8.13 -1.99 29.65
C THR A 153 -8.38 -2.91 28.46
N LYS A 154 -9.26 -3.90 28.62
CA LYS A 154 -9.68 -4.78 27.51
C LYS A 154 -10.38 -4.00 26.39
N VAL A 155 -11.18 -2.99 26.72
CA VAL A 155 -11.80 -2.10 25.69
C VAL A 155 -10.72 -1.36 24.91
N ILE A 156 -9.75 -0.75 25.60
CA ILE A 156 -8.63 -0.02 25.00
C ILE A 156 -7.80 -0.94 24.10
N GLU A 157 -7.51 -2.17 24.52
CA GLU A 157 -6.79 -3.17 23.71
C GLU A 157 -7.53 -3.49 22.40
N THR A 158 -8.85 -3.74 22.47
CA THR A 158 -9.66 -3.97 21.27
C THR A 158 -9.70 -2.75 20.36
N ALA A 159 -9.81 -1.55 20.92
CA ALA A 159 -9.77 -0.31 20.15
C ALA A 159 -8.40 -0.07 19.49
N ASN A 160 -7.30 -0.47 20.11
CA ASN A 160 -5.97 -0.43 19.49
C ASN A 160 -5.83 -1.44 18.33
N LEU A 161 -6.42 -2.64 18.47
CA LEU A 161 -6.48 -3.61 17.37
C LEU A 161 -7.30 -3.07 16.20
N ALA A 162 -8.42 -2.40 16.49
CA ALA A 162 -9.23 -1.69 15.50
C ALA A 162 -8.41 -0.58 14.81
N SER A 163 -7.79 0.34 15.55
CA SER A 163 -6.91 1.37 14.96
C SER A 163 -5.81 0.75 14.09
N THR A 164 -5.20 -0.35 14.53
CA THR A 164 -4.16 -1.04 13.74
C THR A 164 -4.70 -1.58 12.43
N ALA A 165 -5.87 -2.20 12.42
CA ALA A 165 -6.52 -2.69 11.21
C ALA A 165 -6.88 -1.55 10.25
N VAL A 166 -7.45 -0.45 10.76
CA VAL A 166 -7.80 0.74 9.97
C VAL A 166 -6.55 1.38 9.37
N SER A 167 -5.52 1.62 10.20
CA SER A 167 -4.24 2.14 9.75
C SER A 167 -3.60 1.25 8.68
N ASN A 168 -3.63 -0.08 8.82
CA ASN A 168 -3.05 -0.99 7.82
C ASN A 168 -3.79 -0.93 6.48
N ARG A 169 -5.11 -0.69 6.48
CA ARG A 169 -5.88 -0.47 5.26
C ARG A 169 -5.58 0.89 4.63
N ALA A 170 -5.35 1.93 5.44
CA ALA A 170 -4.92 3.24 4.94
C ALA A 170 -3.50 3.21 4.35
N TRP A 171 -2.61 2.38 4.91
CA TRP A 171 -1.22 2.22 4.49
C TRP A 171 -1.08 1.85 3.00
N THR A 172 -1.94 0.96 2.48
CA THR A 172 -1.80 0.44 1.11
C THR A 172 -1.94 1.48 0.00
N ASN A 173 -2.45 2.68 0.31
CA ASN A 173 -2.89 3.63 -0.71
C ASN A 173 -1.92 4.82 -0.93
N ASP A 174 -1.13 5.23 0.07
CA ASP A 174 -0.17 6.34 -0.07
C ASP A 174 1.06 6.16 0.87
N PRO A 175 2.31 6.19 0.34
CA PRO A 175 3.54 6.02 1.15
C PRO A 175 3.80 7.10 2.20
N PHE A 176 3.30 8.33 2.02
CA PHE A 176 3.42 9.38 3.02
C PHE A 176 2.47 9.11 4.20
N ILE A 177 1.24 8.69 3.92
CA ILE A 177 0.27 8.30 4.96
C ILE A 177 0.81 7.12 5.78
N ALA A 178 1.40 6.13 5.10
CA ALA A 178 2.10 5.01 5.74
C ALA A 178 3.14 5.46 6.77
N ARG A 179 3.98 6.41 6.37
CA ARG A 179 5.02 6.99 7.21
C ARG A 179 4.41 7.70 8.42
N MET A 180 3.40 8.53 8.22
CA MET A 180 2.74 9.23 9.32
C MET A 180 2.05 8.27 10.30
N ILE A 181 1.46 7.18 9.81
CA ILE A 181 0.92 6.10 10.65
C ILE A 181 2.02 5.47 11.51
N GLN A 182 3.20 5.21 10.93
CA GLN A 182 4.33 4.67 11.69
C GLN A 182 4.84 5.67 12.73
N ALA A 183 4.88 6.96 12.41
CA ALA A 183 5.22 8.02 13.36
C ALA A 183 4.25 8.01 14.55
N ARG A 184 2.94 7.96 14.29
CA ARG A 184 1.89 7.84 15.31
C ARG A 184 2.11 6.61 16.21
N ARG A 185 2.43 5.45 15.63
CA ARG A 185 2.66 4.20 16.37
C ARG A 185 3.89 4.29 17.29
N LEU A 186 4.99 4.84 16.79
CA LEU A 186 6.20 5.06 17.58
C LEU A 186 5.96 6.04 18.73
N ALA A 187 5.23 7.14 18.48
CA ALA A 187 4.83 8.08 19.53
C ALA A 187 3.97 7.38 20.61
N TRP A 188 3.02 6.54 20.18
CA TRP A 188 2.19 5.78 21.11
C TRP A 188 2.99 4.77 21.93
N GLN A 189 3.94 4.07 21.32
CA GLN A 189 4.84 3.14 22.02
C GLN A 189 5.70 3.85 23.07
N VAL A 190 6.27 5.01 22.72
CA VAL A 190 7.01 5.85 23.67
C VAL A 190 6.10 6.25 24.82
N ARG A 191 4.91 6.79 24.53
CA ARG A 191 3.95 7.21 25.56
C ARG A 191 3.57 6.06 26.48
N ASP A 192 3.31 4.88 25.93
CA ASP A 192 2.89 3.70 26.68
C ASP A 192 3.97 3.23 27.65
N ARG A 193 5.21 3.05 27.17
CA ARG A 193 6.34 2.61 27.99
C ARG A 193 6.73 3.64 29.04
N TYR A 194 6.76 4.92 28.67
CA TYR A 194 6.99 6.01 29.60
C TYR A 194 5.91 6.06 30.70
N GLY A 195 4.64 5.95 30.31
CA GLY A 195 3.52 5.97 31.26
C GLY A 195 3.55 4.79 32.25
N ILE A 196 3.84 3.58 31.77
CA ILE A 196 3.97 2.38 32.62
C ILE A 196 5.11 2.56 33.64
N GLN A 197 6.26 3.08 33.20
CA GLN A 197 7.38 3.35 34.10
C GLN A 197 6.99 4.31 35.24
N CYS A 198 6.29 5.39 34.91
CA CYS A 198 5.79 6.37 35.88
C CYS A 198 4.82 5.76 36.92
N SER A 199 3.93 4.86 36.51
CA SER A 199 3.07 4.15 37.45
C SER A 199 3.84 3.15 38.33
N THR A 200 4.78 2.42 37.74
CA THR A 200 5.54 1.36 38.43
C THR A 200 6.49 1.92 39.49
N LEU A 201 7.08 3.09 39.25
CA LEU A 201 8.03 3.72 40.18
C LEU A 201 7.36 4.50 41.32
N ARG A 202 6.05 4.76 41.22
CA ARG A 202 5.30 5.54 42.22
C ARG A 202 5.44 5.01 43.65
N PRO A 203 5.35 3.68 43.93
CA PRO A 203 5.53 3.17 45.28
C PRO A 203 6.94 3.41 45.82
N ASN A 204 7.98 3.26 44.99
CA ASN A 204 9.37 3.54 45.36
C ASN A 204 9.57 5.02 45.72
N VAL A 205 9.02 5.94 44.92
CA VAL A 205 9.09 7.38 45.18
C VAL A 205 8.34 7.75 46.47
N ASN A 206 7.14 7.19 46.70
CA ASN A 206 6.33 7.50 47.88
C ASN A 206 6.93 6.99 49.19
N THR A 207 7.77 5.95 49.14
CA THR A 207 8.38 5.32 50.33
C THR A 207 9.88 5.57 50.43
N SER A 208 10.45 6.27 49.45
CA SER A 208 11.90 6.36 49.21
C SER A 208 12.60 5.00 49.20
N LYS A 209 11.90 3.90 48.86
CA LYS A 209 12.50 2.57 48.84
C LYS A 209 13.36 2.40 47.58
N PRO A 210 14.66 2.03 47.72
CA PRO A 210 15.51 1.76 46.57
C PRO A 210 14.93 0.69 45.63
N LEU A 211 15.22 0.80 44.34
CA LEU A 211 14.81 -0.20 43.36
C LEU A 211 15.57 -1.51 43.59
N ASP A 212 14.86 -2.63 43.52
CA ASP A 212 15.50 -3.95 43.43
C ASP A 212 16.08 -4.20 42.01
N GLU A 213 16.87 -5.26 41.86
CA GLU A 213 17.53 -5.57 40.57
C GLU A 213 16.54 -5.85 39.43
N THR A 214 15.41 -6.50 39.73
CA THR A 214 14.36 -6.77 38.73
C THR A 214 13.72 -5.48 38.25
N GLN A 215 13.44 -4.54 39.16
CA GLN A 215 12.92 -3.21 38.85
C GLN A 215 13.94 -2.42 38.02
N LYS A 216 15.23 -2.43 38.37
CA LYS A 216 16.29 -1.76 37.60
C LYS A 216 16.36 -2.28 36.16
N GLN A 217 16.36 -3.60 35.98
CA GLN A 217 16.38 -4.21 34.65
C GLN A 217 15.13 -3.85 33.83
N THR A 218 13.95 -3.90 34.45
CA THR A 218 12.68 -3.55 33.81
C THR A 218 12.66 -2.09 33.35
N VAL A 219 13.09 -1.18 34.22
CA VAL A 219 13.21 0.26 33.92
C VAL A 219 14.21 0.52 32.80
N ALA A 220 15.37 -0.16 32.82
CA ALA A 220 16.36 -0.07 31.75
C ALA A 220 15.80 -0.56 30.40
N GLY A 221 15.05 -1.67 30.39
CA GLY A 221 14.37 -2.18 29.21
C GLY A 221 13.36 -1.19 28.63
N TRP A 222 12.52 -0.57 29.47
CA TRP A 222 11.59 0.47 29.01
C TRP A 222 12.30 1.70 28.46
N ASN A 223 13.37 2.15 29.12
CA ASN A 223 14.20 3.26 28.62
C ASN A 223 14.81 2.94 27.24
N GLY A 224 15.27 1.71 27.03
CA GLY A 224 15.75 1.25 25.72
C GLY A 224 14.67 1.30 24.64
N ILE A 225 13.45 0.86 24.95
CA ILE A 225 12.31 0.93 24.02
C ILE A 225 11.92 2.38 23.70
N ILE A 226 11.91 3.26 24.70
CA ILE A 226 11.61 4.69 24.52
C ILE A 226 12.68 5.33 23.61
N ALA A 227 13.96 5.08 23.88
CA ALA A 227 15.06 5.60 23.08
C ALA A 227 14.99 5.10 21.63
N ALA A 228 14.77 3.79 21.42
CA ALA A 228 14.59 3.21 20.10
C ALA A 228 13.37 3.79 19.36
N GLY A 229 12.27 4.05 20.08
CA GLY A 229 11.08 4.70 19.55
C GLY A 229 11.36 6.09 19.01
N TRP A 230 12.15 6.89 19.73
CA TRP A 230 12.57 8.22 19.28
C TRP A 230 13.58 8.18 18.13
N THR A 231 14.57 7.28 18.17
CA THR A 231 15.52 7.12 17.07
C THR A 231 14.82 6.71 15.78
N GLY A 232 13.93 5.71 15.84
CA GLY A 232 13.13 5.30 14.69
C GLY A 232 12.22 6.42 14.18
N MET A 233 11.70 7.28 15.06
CA MET A 233 10.94 8.47 14.66
C MET A 233 11.82 9.45 13.87
N GLU A 234 13.06 9.70 14.30
CA GLU A 234 13.95 10.63 13.60
C GLU A 234 14.34 10.15 12.21
N GLU A 235 14.68 8.86 12.07
CA GLU A 235 14.96 8.24 10.77
C GLU A 235 13.77 8.35 9.82
N LEU A 236 12.57 8.06 10.34
CA LEU A 236 11.33 8.14 9.60
C LEU A 236 11.03 9.58 9.15
N LEU A 237 11.23 10.56 10.03
CA LEU A 237 10.95 11.97 9.75
C LEU A 237 12.06 12.69 8.97
N ALA A 238 13.18 12.01 8.66
CA ALA A 238 14.24 12.55 7.81
C ALA A 238 13.88 12.56 6.31
N ALA A 239 12.73 11.98 5.92
CA ALA A 239 12.27 11.97 4.54
C ALA A 239 11.95 13.41 4.04
N PRO A 240 12.27 13.73 2.79
CA PRO A 240 12.23 15.12 2.28
C PRO A 240 10.81 15.68 2.11
N ASP A 241 9.81 14.83 2.07
CA ASP A 241 8.39 15.18 1.95
C ASP A 241 7.72 15.44 3.31
N VAL A 242 8.44 15.25 4.43
CA VAL A 242 7.95 15.51 5.79
C VAL A 242 8.03 17.00 6.11
N SER A 243 6.96 17.54 6.69
CA SER A 243 6.90 18.96 7.06
C SER A 243 7.83 19.33 8.22
N ALA A 244 8.30 20.58 8.23
CA ALA A 244 9.08 21.11 9.34
C ALA A 244 8.30 21.11 10.67
N GLU A 245 6.98 21.28 10.61
CA GLU A 245 6.09 21.20 11.78
C GLU A 245 6.15 19.82 12.43
N MET A 246 6.09 18.74 11.64
CA MET A 246 6.14 17.37 12.16
C MET A 246 7.49 17.09 12.84
N VAL A 247 8.58 17.47 12.18
CA VAL A 247 9.94 17.32 12.71
C VAL A 247 10.11 18.10 14.02
N ASN A 248 9.65 19.35 14.07
CA ASN A 248 9.76 20.19 15.26
C ASN A 248 8.91 19.66 16.41
N THR A 249 7.70 19.18 16.14
CA THR A 249 6.82 18.57 17.13
C THR A 249 7.48 17.33 17.76
N ALA A 250 8.05 16.45 16.93
CA ALA A 250 8.79 15.28 17.40
C ALA A 250 10.02 15.65 18.24
N LYS A 251 10.81 16.63 17.80
CA LYS A 251 12.00 17.12 18.55
C LYS A 251 11.63 17.68 19.91
N GLN A 252 10.57 18.48 20.00
CA GLN A 252 10.10 19.04 21.27
C GLN A 252 9.60 17.94 22.22
N ALA A 253 8.84 16.98 21.70
CA ALA A 253 8.36 15.85 22.48
C ALA A 253 9.51 14.97 23.00
N ARG A 254 10.51 14.69 22.16
CA ARG A 254 11.72 13.96 22.55
C ARG A 254 12.49 14.71 23.64
N ALA A 255 12.80 15.98 23.43
CA ALA A 255 13.55 16.78 24.40
C ALA A 255 12.85 16.83 25.77
N LYS A 256 11.52 16.98 25.78
CA LYS A 256 10.74 16.94 27.02
C LYS A 256 10.77 15.57 27.69
N THR A 257 10.66 14.50 26.91
CA THR A 257 10.69 13.12 27.40
C THR A 257 12.05 12.76 27.99
N ASP A 258 13.13 13.04 27.26
CA ASP A 258 14.51 12.78 27.69
C ASP A 258 14.86 13.57 28.97
N GLY A 259 14.42 14.83 29.04
CA GLY A 259 14.60 15.67 30.23
C GLY A 259 13.91 15.09 31.48
N VAL A 260 12.67 14.60 31.33
CA VAL A 260 11.94 14.01 32.46
C VAL A 260 12.49 12.64 32.84
N LEU A 261 12.86 11.80 31.86
CA LEU A 261 13.51 10.51 32.14
C LEU A 261 14.82 10.69 32.91
N LYS A 262 15.59 11.73 32.61
CA LYS A 262 16.78 12.10 33.38
C LYS A 262 16.43 12.44 34.83
N GLN A 263 15.42 13.28 35.06
CA GLN A 263 14.97 13.63 36.41
C GLN A 263 14.49 12.41 37.20
N ILE A 264 13.74 11.50 36.57
CA ILE A 264 13.32 10.23 37.18
C ILE A 264 14.53 9.36 37.52
N GLY A 265 15.50 9.25 36.60
CA GLY A 265 16.73 8.50 36.82
C GLY A 265 17.57 9.05 37.98
N ASP A 266 17.68 10.37 38.09
CA ASP A 266 18.41 11.03 39.17
C ASP A 266 17.68 10.87 40.52
N LEU A 267 16.35 10.99 40.54
CA LEU A 267 15.53 10.74 41.73
C LEU A 267 15.66 9.29 42.23
N THR A 268 15.53 8.32 41.32
CA THR A 268 15.55 6.89 41.66
C THR A 268 16.91 6.38 42.14
N LYS A 269 18.02 7.00 41.72
CA LYS A 269 19.37 6.73 42.23
C LYS A 269 19.58 7.21 43.67
N ASN A 270 18.84 8.23 44.08
CA ASN A 270 19.00 8.90 45.37
C ASN A 270 17.95 8.49 46.42
N LEU A 271 17.21 7.41 46.17
CA LEU A 271 16.27 6.87 47.15
C LEU A 271 17.02 6.30 48.35
N ASP A 272 16.69 6.78 49.55
CA ASP A 272 17.46 6.59 50.78
C ASP A 272 16.87 5.55 51.75
N GLY A 273 15.72 4.97 51.43
CA GLY A 273 15.02 3.99 52.26
C GLY A 273 14.33 4.60 53.49
N SER A 274 14.21 5.92 53.59
CA SER A 274 13.70 6.61 54.79
C SER A 274 12.22 6.35 55.12
N GLY A 275 11.46 5.73 54.23
CA GLY A 275 10.01 5.53 54.38
C GLY A 275 9.18 6.80 54.13
N ARG A 276 9.83 7.94 53.87
CA ARG A 276 9.17 9.21 53.52
C ARG A 276 9.15 9.38 52.00
N PRO A 277 8.18 10.12 51.43
CA PRO A 277 8.19 10.39 50.00
C PRO A 277 9.46 11.15 49.59
N ALA A 278 10.21 10.60 48.62
CA ALA A 278 11.38 11.26 48.02
C ALA A 278 10.98 12.52 47.21
N MET A 279 9.72 12.59 46.80
CA MET A 279 9.08 13.74 46.17
C MET A 279 7.60 13.74 46.59
N PRO A 280 6.97 14.92 46.79
CA PRO A 280 5.54 14.99 47.04
C PRO A 280 4.74 14.29 45.93
N PRO A 281 3.70 13.49 46.25
CA PRO A 281 2.93 12.75 45.24
C PRO A 281 2.34 13.64 44.12
N ALA A 282 1.95 14.88 44.45
CA ALA A 282 1.46 15.84 43.47
C ALA A 282 2.54 16.29 42.48
N GLU A 283 3.77 16.51 42.95
CA GLU A 283 4.92 16.86 42.11
C GLU A 283 5.34 15.68 41.23
N TRP A 284 5.34 14.45 41.78
CA TRP A 284 5.60 13.24 41.00
C TRP A 284 4.58 13.07 39.87
N ASN A 285 3.30 13.28 40.16
CA ASN A 285 2.25 13.23 39.15
C ASN A 285 2.44 14.32 38.08
N ALA A 286 2.73 15.56 38.47
CA ALA A 286 2.98 16.65 37.53
C ALA A 286 4.20 16.38 36.64
N LEU A 287 5.29 15.86 37.21
CA LEU A 287 6.49 15.44 36.50
C LEU A 287 6.14 14.38 35.45
N CYS A 288 5.45 13.32 35.88
CA CYS A 288 5.05 12.19 35.04
C CYS A 288 4.04 12.55 33.94
N GLN A 289 3.18 13.53 34.18
CA GLN A 289 2.21 13.95 33.17
C GLN A 289 2.80 14.89 32.11
N SER A 290 3.89 15.61 32.45
CA SER A 290 4.39 16.69 31.62
C SER A 290 4.84 16.30 30.19
N PRO A 291 5.32 15.08 29.90
CA PRO A 291 5.62 14.65 28.53
C PRO A 291 4.41 14.11 27.75
N PHE A 292 3.28 13.78 28.39
CA PHE A 292 2.16 13.13 27.69
C PHE A 292 1.57 13.99 26.59
N ALA A 293 1.27 15.26 26.85
CA ALA A 293 0.71 16.16 25.84
C ALA A 293 1.68 16.36 24.65
N PRO A 294 2.98 16.63 24.86
CA PRO A 294 3.95 16.67 23.76
C PRO A 294 4.03 15.37 22.95
N ILE A 295 4.05 14.19 23.59
CA ILE A 295 4.13 12.91 22.85
C ILE A 295 2.84 12.66 22.05
N VAL A 296 1.67 12.96 22.63
CA VAL A 296 0.39 12.84 21.92
C VAL A 296 0.28 13.85 20.77
N ALA A 297 0.87 15.04 20.91
CA ALA A 297 0.93 16.02 19.83
C ALA A 297 1.64 15.45 18.59
N VAL A 298 2.72 14.66 18.74
CA VAL A 298 3.38 13.97 17.61
C VAL A 298 2.40 13.08 16.85
N ALA A 299 1.61 12.28 17.58
CA ALA A 299 0.61 11.40 16.99
C ALA A 299 -0.51 12.19 16.29
N ASN A 300 -0.97 13.29 16.88
CA ASN A 300 -1.99 14.16 16.30
C ASN A 300 -1.49 14.84 15.02
N THR A 301 -0.31 15.46 15.05
CA THR A 301 0.29 16.11 13.89
C THR A 301 0.50 15.12 12.74
N ALA A 302 0.93 13.88 13.04
CA ALA A 302 1.04 12.84 12.02
C ALA A 302 -0.33 12.49 11.40
N LEU A 303 -1.37 12.32 12.22
CA LEU A 303 -2.72 12.05 11.74
C LEU A 303 -3.30 13.21 10.93
N ASP A 304 -3.06 14.45 11.36
CA ASP A 304 -3.50 15.66 10.65
C ASP A 304 -2.83 15.76 9.28
N GLN A 305 -1.55 15.42 9.18
CA GLN A 305 -0.83 15.39 7.91
C GLN A 305 -1.29 14.24 7.01
N SER A 306 -1.64 13.09 7.58
CA SER A 306 -2.27 11.99 6.82
C SER A 306 -3.60 12.42 6.21
N ILE A 307 -4.45 13.13 6.97
CA ILE A 307 -5.74 13.62 6.49
C ILE A 307 -5.53 14.67 5.39
N ALA A 308 -4.69 15.69 5.65
CA ALA A 308 -4.38 16.71 4.66
C ALA A 308 -3.79 16.12 3.36
N ARG A 309 -2.97 15.07 3.48
CA ARG A 309 -2.46 14.32 2.32
C ARG A 309 -3.58 13.60 1.58
N ALA A 310 -4.48 12.93 2.29
CA ALA A 310 -5.60 12.23 1.68
C ALA A 310 -6.54 13.19 0.94
N GLU A 311 -6.86 14.35 1.53
CA GLU A 311 -7.66 15.42 0.91
C GLU A 311 -6.97 15.97 -0.35
N ALA A 312 -5.65 16.19 -0.32
CA ALA A 312 -4.90 16.65 -1.49
C ALA A 312 -4.88 15.61 -2.63
N VAL A 313 -4.72 14.33 -2.30
CA VAL A 313 -4.78 13.23 -3.27
C VAL A 313 -6.18 13.14 -3.87
N GLN A 314 -7.23 13.27 -3.05
CA GLN A 314 -8.62 13.27 -3.48
C GLN A 314 -8.93 14.44 -4.41
N ALA A 315 -8.53 15.67 -4.07
CA ALA A 315 -8.73 16.84 -4.91
C ALA A 315 -8.03 16.70 -6.28
N LYS A 316 -6.82 16.14 -6.29
CA LYS A 316 -6.08 15.84 -7.53
C LYS A 316 -6.77 14.75 -8.36
N ALA A 317 -7.28 13.70 -7.71
CA ALA A 317 -8.02 12.63 -8.38
C ALA A 317 -9.33 13.14 -8.99
N LEU A 318 -10.07 14.00 -8.28
CA LEU A 318 -11.28 14.65 -8.78
C LEU A 318 -10.98 15.53 -10.00
N THR A 319 -9.95 16.37 -9.91
CA THR A 319 -9.55 17.24 -11.02
C THR A 319 -9.18 16.41 -12.26
N ASN A 320 -8.44 15.32 -12.06
CA ASN A 320 -8.10 14.40 -13.16
C ASN A 320 -9.35 13.72 -13.74
N LEU A 321 -10.29 13.27 -12.91
CA LEU A 321 -11.56 12.70 -13.36
C LEU A 321 -12.36 13.70 -14.20
N ILE A 322 -12.44 14.97 -13.78
CA ILE A 322 -13.11 16.04 -14.52
C ILE A 322 -12.44 16.24 -15.89
N VAL A 323 -11.11 16.36 -15.94
CA VAL A 323 -10.35 16.54 -17.19
C VAL A 323 -10.57 15.36 -18.15
N GLN A 324 -10.51 14.13 -17.64
CA GLN A 324 -10.70 12.93 -18.47
C GLN A 324 -12.15 12.77 -18.95
N SER A 325 -13.13 13.17 -18.12
CA SER A 325 -14.55 13.21 -18.52
C SER A 325 -14.78 14.24 -19.63
N PHE A 326 -14.18 15.43 -19.54
CA PHE A 326 -14.23 16.43 -20.61
C PHE A 326 -13.53 15.96 -21.89
N ALA A 327 -12.37 15.31 -21.79
CA ALA A 327 -11.66 14.76 -22.93
C ALA A 327 -12.49 13.70 -23.67
N PHE A 328 -13.17 12.81 -22.93
CA PHE A 328 -14.10 11.83 -23.49
C PHE A 328 -15.29 12.50 -24.18
N LEU A 329 -15.94 13.48 -23.53
CA LEU A 329 -17.06 14.22 -24.12
C LEU A 329 -16.65 14.99 -25.38
N LEU A 330 -15.45 15.58 -25.40
CA LEU A 330 -14.91 16.26 -26.57
C LEU A 330 -14.64 15.28 -27.72
N ALA A 331 -14.02 14.13 -27.45
CA ALA A 331 -13.80 13.08 -28.44
C ALA A 331 -15.13 12.57 -29.05
N LEU A 332 -16.16 12.41 -28.22
CA LEU A 332 -17.50 12.04 -28.65
C LEU A 332 -18.15 13.14 -29.51
N ALA A 333 -18.06 14.41 -29.09
CA ALA A 333 -18.60 15.54 -29.84
C ALA A 333 -17.94 15.70 -31.21
N VAL A 334 -16.60 15.61 -31.27
CA VAL A 334 -15.83 15.66 -32.54
C VAL A 334 -16.22 14.51 -33.47
N THR A 335 -16.38 13.30 -32.92
CA THR A 335 -16.84 12.13 -33.69
C THR A 335 -18.24 12.37 -34.28
N LEU A 336 -19.19 12.81 -33.47
CA LEU A 336 -20.57 13.08 -33.91
C LEU A 336 -20.62 14.21 -34.94
N ALA A 337 -19.87 15.30 -34.72
CA ALA A 337 -19.76 16.41 -35.66
C ALA A 337 -19.13 15.97 -36.99
N GLY A 338 -18.06 15.17 -36.94
CA GLY A 338 -17.40 14.64 -38.14
C GLY A 338 -18.35 13.76 -38.97
N VAL A 339 -19.07 12.84 -38.33
CA VAL A 339 -20.07 11.99 -39.00
C VAL A 339 -21.19 12.84 -39.60
N PHE A 340 -21.67 13.86 -38.88
CA PHE A 340 -22.69 14.78 -39.36
C PHE A 340 -22.22 15.55 -40.61
N VAL A 341 -20.99 16.08 -40.59
CA VAL A 341 -20.39 16.83 -41.70
C VAL A 341 -20.20 15.93 -42.92
N VAL A 342 -19.61 14.74 -42.79
CA VAL A 342 -19.41 13.83 -43.93
C VAL A 342 -20.75 13.39 -44.52
N ARG A 343 -21.74 13.10 -43.68
CA ARG A 343 -23.08 12.71 -44.14
C ARG A 343 -23.79 13.83 -44.91
N ASN A 344 -23.75 15.06 -44.42
CA ASN A 344 -24.47 16.17 -45.04
C ASN A 344 -23.72 16.82 -46.21
N ARG A 345 -22.40 16.95 -46.11
CA ARG A 345 -21.59 17.72 -47.07
C ARG A 345 -21.03 16.85 -48.20
N LEU A 346 -20.89 15.55 -48.00
CA LEU A 346 -20.31 14.65 -49.01
C LEU A 346 -21.32 13.59 -49.49
N MET A 347 -21.89 12.80 -48.58
CA MET A 347 -22.72 11.65 -48.98
C MET A 347 -24.05 12.04 -49.62
N ARG A 348 -24.74 13.05 -49.07
CA ARG A 348 -26.04 13.52 -49.59
C ARG A 348 -25.93 14.15 -50.98
N PRO A 349 -25.00 15.11 -51.24
CA PRO A 349 -24.84 15.71 -52.56
C PRO A 349 -24.40 14.71 -53.63
N VAL A 350 -23.47 13.81 -53.31
CA VAL A 350 -22.99 12.78 -54.27
C VAL A 350 -24.15 11.87 -54.71
N ARG A 351 -25.02 11.44 -53.78
CA ARG A 351 -26.22 10.66 -54.16
C ARG A 351 -27.17 11.46 -55.04
N ALA A 352 -27.41 12.73 -54.72
CA ALA A 352 -28.30 13.57 -55.52
C ALA A 352 -27.80 13.75 -56.97
N ILE A 353 -26.49 13.91 -57.17
CA ILE A 353 -25.87 13.98 -58.50
C ILE A 353 -25.99 12.64 -59.23
N LEU A 354 -25.67 11.52 -58.57
CA LEU A 354 -25.79 10.18 -59.17
C LEU A 354 -27.24 9.86 -59.59
N ASP A 355 -28.22 10.19 -58.75
CA ASP A 355 -29.65 10.01 -59.06
C ASP A 355 -30.11 10.91 -60.22
N ALA A 356 -29.49 12.08 -60.40
CA ALA A 356 -29.76 12.97 -61.53
C ALA A 356 -29.15 12.43 -62.84
N ILE A 357 -27.92 11.91 -62.80
CA ILE A 357 -27.30 11.23 -63.95
C ILE A 357 -28.14 10.04 -64.40
N ALA A 358 -28.61 9.21 -63.46
CA ALA A 358 -29.45 8.05 -63.77
C ALA A 358 -30.79 8.43 -64.42
N ARG A 359 -31.37 9.58 -64.04
CA ARG A 359 -32.61 10.10 -64.65
C ARG A 359 -32.38 10.62 -66.07
N ILE A 360 -31.32 11.40 -66.27
CA ILE A 360 -30.94 11.92 -67.60
C ILE A 360 -30.64 10.76 -68.56
N SER A 361 -29.94 9.70 -68.10
CA SER A 361 -29.65 8.53 -68.95
C SER A 361 -30.90 7.72 -69.29
N ALA A 362 -31.92 7.74 -68.43
CA ALA A 362 -33.24 7.16 -68.69
C ALA A 362 -34.16 8.06 -69.55
N ARG A 363 -33.62 9.17 -70.10
CA ARG A 363 -34.36 10.19 -70.87
C ARG A 363 -35.47 10.91 -70.10
N ASP A 364 -35.46 10.87 -68.77
CA ASP A 364 -36.32 11.74 -67.96
C ASP A 364 -35.67 13.11 -67.83
N TYR A 365 -36.01 14.01 -68.76
CA TYR A 365 -35.57 15.41 -68.69
C TYR A 365 -36.63 16.33 -68.09
N ALA A 366 -37.77 15.84 -67.61
CA ALA A 366 -38.80 16.70 -67.04
C ALA A 366 -38.46 17.18 -65.62
N THR A 367 -37.66 16.39 -64.90
CA THR A 367 -37.28 16.68 -63.50
C THR A 367 -35.97 17.47 -63.44
N PRO A 368 -35.92 18.67 -62.81
CA PRO A 368 -34.68 19.44 -62.64
C PRO A 368 -33.68 18.73 -61.72
N VAL A 369 -32.39 18.96 -61.96
CA VAL A 369 -31.31 18.53 -61.08
C VAL A 369 -31.37 19.33 -59.76
N PRO A 370 -31.41 18.69 -58.58
CA PRO A 370 -31.47 19.40 -57.31
C PRO A 370 -30.27 20.34 -57.13
N GLN A 371 -30.52 21.63 -56.89
CA GLN A 371 -29.43 22.58 -56.64
C GLN A 371 -28.74 22.31 -55.30
N SER A 372 -27.41 22.31 -55.30
CA SER A 372 -26.62 22.22 -54.06
C SER A 372 -26.86 23.46 -53.20
N ARG A 373 -27.00 23.26 -51.88
CA ARG A 373 -27.08 24.36 -50.91
C ARG A 373 -25.70 24.98 -50.61
N HIS A 374 -24.63 24.41 -51.14
CA HIS A 374 -23.25 24.85 -50.89
C HIS A 374 -22.54 25.14 -52.23
N PRO A 375 -21.85 26.29 -52.37
CA PRO A 375 -21.12 26.66 -53.58
C PRO A 375 -19.73 26.01 -53.61
N ASP A 376 -19.69 24.68 -53.53
CA ASP A 376 -18.48 23.86 -53.62
C ASP A 376 -18.44 23.11 -54.96
N GLU A 377 -17.45 22.21 -55.14
CA GLU A 377 -17.24 21.45 -56.37
C GLU A 377 -18.49 20.65 -56.77
N PHE A 378 -19.25 20.14 -55.79
CA PHE A 378 -20.51 19.43 -56.06
C PHE A 378 -21.63 20.37 -56.52
N GLY A 379 -21.64 21.62 -56.04
CA GLY A 379 -22.53 22.67 -56.55
C GLY A 379 -22.25 23.01 -58.02
N THR A 380 -20.98 23.16 -58.39
CA THR A 380 -20.57 23.39 -59.78
C THR A 380 -20.94 22.20 -60.67
N MET A 381 -20.73 20.96 -60.20
CA MET A 381 -21.16 19.77 -60.92
C MET A 381 -22.68 19.71 -61.11
N ALA A 382 -23.48 20.02 -60.08
CA ALA A 382 -24.94 20.05 -60.19
C ALA A 382 -25.44 21.08 -61.22
N ALA A 383 -24.81 22.27 -61.27
CA ALA A 383 -25.13 23.29 -62.27
C ALA A 383 -24.77 22.87 -63.70
N ALA A 384 -23.61 22.24 -63.88
CA ALA A 384 -23.20 21.70 -65.18
C ALA A 384 -24.14 20.56 -65.64
N LEU A 385 -24.58 19.70 -64.71
CA LEU A 385 -25.53 18.63 -64.99
C LEU A 385 -26.92 19.18 -65.39
N GLU A 386 -27.36 20.28 -64.77
CA GLU A 386 -28.61 20.95 -65.12
C GLU A 386 -28.57 21.53 -66.55
N SER A 387 -27.46 22.18 -66.91
CA SER A 387 -27.23 22.67 -68.28
C SER A 387 -27.23 21.53 -69.32
N LEU A 388 -26.68 20.37 -68.94
CA LEU A 388 -26.71 19.16 -69.77
C LEU A 388 -28.13 18.60 -69.92
N ARG A 389 -28.94 18.58 -68.86
CA ARG A 389 -30.36 18.18 -68.90
C ARG A 389 -31.16 19.11 -69.82
N GLU A 390 -30.98 20.42 -69.71
CA GLU A 390 -31.65 21.41 -70.57
C GLU A 390 -31.28 21.25 -72.04
N SER A 391 -29.99 20.99 -72.31
CA SER A 391 -29.50 20.75 -73.67
C SER A 391 -30.06 19.45 -74.26
N ALA A 392 -30.14 18.38 -73.47
CA ALA A 392 -30.72 17.10 -73.89
C ALA A 392 -32.24 17.19 -74.13
N ALA A 393 -32.99 17.89 -73.26
CA ALA A 393 -34.40 18.19 -73.46
C ALA A 393 -34.65 18.99 -74.75
N THR A 394 -33.74 19.93 -75.05
CA THR A 394 -33.80 20.75 -76.27
C THR A 394 -33.46 19.95 -77.52
N ALA A 395 -32.48 19.03 -77.43
CA ALA A 395 -32.10 18.14 -78.52
C ALA A 395 -33.16 17.07 -78.83
N GLU A 396 -33.85 16.51 -77.82
CA GLU A 396 -34.98 15.59 -78.01
C GLU A 396 -36.18 16.32 -78.65
N ARG A 397 -36.41 17.59 -78.27
CA ARG A 397 -37.44 18.45 -78.88
C ARG A 397 -37.12 18.86 -80.33
N LEU A 398 -35.86 19.12 -80.65
CA LEU A 398 -35.39 19.46 -82.02
C LEU A 398 -35.19 18.21 -82.90
N GLY A 399 -34.95 17.03 -82.31
CA GLY A 399 -34.81 15.75 -83.00
C GLY A 399 -36.10 15.22 -83.60
N GLN A 400 -37.26 15.66 -83.10
CA GLN A 400 -38.58 15.37 -83.68
C GLN A 400 -38.92 16.24 -84.92
N GLU A 401 -38.10 17.25 -85.25
CA GLU A 401 -38.36 18.19 -86.36
C GLU A 401 -37.42 18.03 -87.58
N ARG A 402 -36.47 17.09 -87.56
CA ARG A 402 -35.47 16.95 -88.65
C ARG A 402 -35.34 15.52 -89.19
N GLU A 403 -36.43 15.03 -89.78
CA GLU A 403 -36.40 13.85 -90.66
C GLU A 403 -36.77 14.17 -92.13
N SER A 404 -36.83 15.46 -92.52
CA SER A 404 -37.11 15.85 -93.91
C SER A 404 -36.25 17.02 -94.41
N GLN A 405 -34.99 16.75 -94.77
CA GLN A 405 -34.37 17.24 -96.02
C GLN A 405 -32.86 16.97 -96.03
N GLN A 406 -32.46 16.05 -96.90
CA GLN A 406 -31.09 15.88 -97.32
C GLN A 406 -30.63 17.03 -98.23
N ALA A 407 -29.34 17.31 -98.11
CA ALA A 407 -28.42 17.67 -99.19
C ALA A 407 -28.53 19.06 -99.84
N LEU A 408 -27.52 19.89 -99.58
CA LEU A 408 -26.59 20.30 -100.66
C LEU A 408 -25.30 20.93 -100.11
N GLN A 409 -24.19 20.46 -100.69
CA GLN A 409 -22.91 21.15 -100.91
C GLN A 409 -21.83 21.21 -99.81
N LEU A 410 -20.90 20.25 -99.92
CA LEU A 410 -19.47 20.45 -99.72
C LEU A 410 -18.96 21.72 -100.43
N ALA A 411 -18.15 22.50 -99.71
CA ALA A 411 -16.88 23.13 -100.13
C ALA A 411 -16.47 24.14 -99.03
N ARG A 412 -15.24 24.25 -98.52
CA ARG A 412 -13.96 23.63 -98.81
C ARG A 412 -12.98 24.06 -97.68
N SER A 413 -12.05 23.14 -97.39
CA SER A 413 -10.73 23.27 -96.74
C SER A 413 -10.24 24.64 -96.27
N GLY A 414 -9.90 24.69 -94.99
CA GLY A 414 -9.03 25.72 -94.39
C GLY A 414 -8.59 25.40 -92.96
N THR A 415 -8.20 24.16 -92.62
CA THR A 415 -7.84 23.83 -91.22
C THR A 415 -6.86 22.66 -91.03
N VAL A 416 -5.98 22.35 -92.00
CA VAL A 416 -4.86 21.43 -91.71
C VAL A 416 -3.81 22.14 -90.84
N ASP A 417 -3.56 23.43 -91.07
CA ASP A 417 -2.54 24.20 -90.32
C ASP A 417 -2.93 24.49 -88.85
N ALA A 418 -4.21 24.79 -88.58
CA ALA A 418 -4.70 25.02 -87.23
C ALA A 418 -4.89 23.71 -86.43
N ALA A 419 -5.28 22.62 -87.10
CA ALA A 419 -5.37 21.30 -86.49
C ALA A 419 -3.98 20.72 -86.17
N CYS A 420 -2.99 20.92 -87.05
CA CYS A 420 -1.60 20.52 -86.79
C CYS A 420 -0.97 21.33 -85.64
N ARG A 421 -1.21 22.64 -85.52
CA ARG A 421 -0.73 23.44 -84.37
C ARG A 421 -1.44 23.08 -83.07
N SER A 422 -2.76 22.92 -83.07
CA SER A 422 -3.51 22.47 -81.89
C SER A 422 -3.11 21.05 -81.45
N PHE A 423 -2.77 20.18 -82.39
CA PHE A 423 -2.25 18.84 -82.11
C PHE A 423 -0.83 18.89 -81.52
N ASP A 424 0.06 19.73 -82.08
CA ASP A 424 1.42 19.97 -81.56
C ASP A 424 1.40 20.48 -80.11
N ASP A 425 0.61 21.52 -79.84
CA ASP A 425 0.48 22.11 -78.50
C ASP A 425 -0.09 21.11 -77.48
N THR A 426 -1.10 20.32 -77.88
CA THR A 426 -1.73 19.32 -77.00
C THR A 426 -0.78 18.16 -76.72
N VAL A 427 -0.08 17.65 -77.74
CA VAL A 427 0.84 16.53 -77.58
C VAL A 427 2.09 16.95 -76.80
N GLN A 428 2.63 18.16 -77.03
CA GLN A 428 3.70 18.70 -76.19
C GLN A 428 3.26 18.84 -74.73
N ALA A 429 2.07 19.38 -74.46
CA ALA A 429 1.56 19.53 -73.10
C ALA A 429 1.38 18.17 -72.40
N VAL A 430 0.86 17.15 -73.10
CA VAL A 430 0.72 15.80 -72.57
C VAL A 430 2.08 15.16 -72.29
N ILE A 431 3.04 15.27 -73.21
CA ILE A 431 4.40 14.74 -73.04
C ILE A 431 5.10 15.43 -71.86
N GLN A 432 5.00 16.76 -71.75
CA GLN A 432 5.55 17.50 -70.59
C GLN A 432 4.90 17.05 -69.28
N SER A 433 3.58 16.85 -69.26
CA SER A 433 2.87 16.32 -68.08
C SER A 433 3.32 14.90 -67.71
N VAL A 434 3.56 14.03 -68.69
CA VAL A 434 4.08 12.68 -68.47
C VAL A 434 5.50 12.72 -67.91
N VAL A 435 6.38 13.57 -68.45
CA VAL A 435 7.76 13.76 -67.97
C VAL A 435 7.79 14.35 -66.55
N ALA A 436 6.88 15.28 -66.23
CA ALA A 436 6.73 15.79 -64.87
C ALA A 436 6.26 14.68 -63.90
N SER A 437 5.26 13.90 -64.30
CA SER A 437 4.73 12.79 -63.51
C SER A 437 5.76 11.67 -63.29
N THR A 438 6.58 11.35 -64.29
CA THR A 438 7.68 10.37 -64.12
C THR A 438 8.75 10.87 -63.17
N LYS A 439 9.13 12.15 -63.22
CA LYS A 439 10.06 12.74 -62.22
C LYS A 439 9.52 12.65 -60.80
N GLU A 440 8.24 12.95 -60.61
CA GLU A 440 7.59 12.87 -59.29
C GLU A 440 7.51 11.41 -58.79
N LEU A 441 7.23 10.46 -59.67
CA LEU A 441 7.25 9.03 -59.35
C LEU A 441 8.65 8.50 -59.03
N ASP A 442 9.71 8.97 -59.71
CA ASP A 442 11.10 8.58 -59.40
C ASP A 442 11.56 9.14 -58.03
N ALA A 443 11.19 10.39 -57.73
CA ALA A 443 11.41 11.00 -56.43
C ALA A 443 10.67 10.21 -55.33
N THR A 444 9.42 9.82 -55.58
CA THR A 444 8.62 9.00 -54.67
C THR A 444 9.25 7.62 -54.46
N ALA A 445 9.66 6.93 -55.53
CA ALA A 445 10.32 5.63 -55.45
C ALA A 445 11.65 5.70 -54.67
N THR A 446 12.40 6.79 -54.83
CA THR A 446 13.63 7.05 -54.05
C THR A 446 13.32 7.29 -52.58
N GLY A 447 12.28 8.07 -52.27
CA GLY A 447 11.79 8.27 -50.91
C GLY A 447 11.37 6.95 -50.24
N VAL A 448 10.63 6.10 -50.94
CA VAL A 448 10.22 4.76 -50.44
C VAL A 448 11.44 3.89 -50.13
N ARG A 449 12.45 3.84 -51.00
CA ARG A 449 13.69 3.07 -50.73
C ARG A 449 14.46 3.60 -49.51
N SER A 450 14.54 4.91 -49.36
CA SER A 450 15.19 5.53 -48.19
C SER A 450 14.44 5.17 -46.90
N LEU A 451 13.11 5.26 -46.91
CA LEU A 451 12.28 4.88 -45.77
C LEU A 451 12.40 3.39 -45.42
N VAL A 452 12.44 2.51 -46.42
CA VAL A 452 12.68 1.07 -46.23
C VAL A 452 14.05 0.82 -45.62
N SER A 453 15.11 1.50 -46.08
CA SER A 453 16.46 1.34 -45.52
C SER A 453 16.50 1.75 -44.04
N GLN A 454 15.88 2.88 -43.69
CA GLN A 454 15.77 3.35 -42.31
C GLN A 454 14.95 2.38 -41.45
N SER A 455 13.80 1.92 -41.96
CA SER A 455 12.93 0.94 -41.30
C SER A 455 13.66 -0.38 -41.04
N SER A 456 14.46 -0.87 -42.00
CA SER A 456 15.28 -2.08 -41.84
C SER A 456 16.34 -1.92 -40.76
N SER A 457 17.03 -0.77 -40.69
CA SER A 457 17.99 -0.48 -39.62
C SER A 457 17.31 -0.45 -38.24
N GLN A 458 16.14 0.18 -38.13
CA GLN A 458 15.37 0.21 -36.89
C GLN A 458 14.89 -1.20 -36.49
N THR A 459 14.43 -1.99 -37.47
CA THR A 459 13.97 -3.37 -37.26
C THR A 459 15.11 -4.25 -36.73
N ALA A 460 16.32 -4.11 -37.27
CA ALA A 460 17.50 -4.82 -36.78
C ALA A 460 17.88 -4.41 -35.34
N ALA A 461 17.81 -3.12 -35.01
CA ALA A 461 18.06 -2.64 -33.66
C ALA A 461 17.04 -3.19 -32.64
N VAL A 462 15.76 -3.24 -33.01
CA VAL A 462 14.71 -3.82 -32.15
C VAL A 462 14.89 -5.33 -31.99
N SER A 463 15.27 -6.05 -33.05
CA SER A 463 15.57 -7.49 -32.98
C SER A 463 16.69 -7.79 -31.99
N SER A 464 17.79 -7.04 -32.06
CA SER A 464 18.91 -7.19 -31.14
C SER A 464 18.52 -6.88 -29.69
N ALA A 465 17.72 -5.84 -29.47
CA ALA A 465 17.20 -5.51 -28.15
C ALA A 465 16.27 -6.60 -27.58
N ALA A 466 15.44 -7.22 -28.43
CA ALA A 466 14.56 -8.32 -28.04
C ALA A 466 15.33 -9.61 -27.69
N GLU A 467 16.39 -9.94 -28.45
CA GLU A 467 17.30 -11.04 -28.12
C GLU A 467 17.99 -10.82 -26.77
N GLN A 468 18.53 -9.61 -26.54
CA GLN A 468 19.15 -9.27 -25.27
C GLN A 468 18.15 -9.34 -24.10
N ALA A 469 16.91 -8.88 -24.31
CA ALA A 469 15.85 -8.99 -23.31
C ALA A 469 15.51 -10.46 -22.99
N THR A 470 15.50 -11.34 -23.99
CA THR A 470 15.26 -12.78 -23.80
C THR A 470 16.35 -13.40 -22.94
N ASN A 471 17.62 -13.14 -23.25
CA ASN A 471 18.76 -13.66 -22.47
C ASN A 471 18.73 -13.17 -21.00
N ASN A 472 18.35 -11.90 -20.79
CA ASN A 472 18.18 -11.36 -19.45
C ASN A 472 17.05 -12.05 -18.69
N LEU A 473 15.91 -12.31 -19.36
CA LEU A 473 14.78 -13.01 -18.76
C LEU A 473 15.10 -14.47 -18.41
N GLU A 474 15.89 -15.17 -19.21
CA GLU A 474 16.38 -16.53 -18.89
C GLU A 474 17.28 -16.52 -17.65
N THR A 475 18.20 -15.55 -17.55
CA THR A 475 19.07 -15.40 -16.38
C THR A 475 18.26 -15.13 -15.11
N ILE A 476 17.24 -14.27 -15.21
CA ILE A 476 16.39 -13.95 -14.06
C ILE A 476 15.48 -15.15 -13.69
N ALA A 477 15.01 -15.92 -14.67
CA ALA A 477 14.25 -17.13 -14.41
C ALA A 477 15.07 -18.14 -13.58
N ALA A 478 16.32 -18.38 -13.97
CA ALA A 478 17.24 -19.24 -13.21
C ALA A 478 17.45 -18.73 -11.78
N ALA A 479 17.68 -17.42 -11.59
CA ALA A 479 17.80 -16.83 -10.26
C ALA A 479 16.51 -16.96 -9.42
N THR A 480 15.35 -16.91 -10.07
CA THR A 480 14.04 -17.07 -9.40
C THR A 480 13.81 -18.51 -8.96
N GLU A 481 14.24 -19.49 -9.75
CA GLU A 481 14.21 -20.91 -9.37
C GLU A 481 15.12 -21.18 -8.17
N GLU A 482 16.34 -20.62 -8.16
CA GLU A 482 17.27 -20.72 -7.02
C GLU A 482 16.70 -20.07 -5.75
N LEU A 483 16.08 -18.89 -5.88
CA LEU A 483 15.37 -18.23 -4.78
C LEU A 483 14.21 -19.09 -4.26
N SER A 484 13.44 -19.74 -5.14
CA SER A 484 12.34 -20.62 -4.74
C SER A 484 12.85 -21.82 -3.95
N ALA A 485 13.98 -22.41 -4.36
CA ALA A 485 14.63 -23.49 -3.62
C ALA A 485 15.08 -23.02 -2.23
N SER A 486 15.77 -21.87 -2.16
CA SER A 486 16.25 -21.28 -0.90
C SER A 486 15.10 -20.96 0.08
N VAL A 487 13.99 -20.39 -0.41
CA VAL A 487 12.78 -20.17 0.40
C VAL A 487 12.19 -21.48 0.91
N GLY A 488 12.23 -22.55 0.11
CA GLY A 488 11.85 -23.90 0.52
C GLY A 488 12.69 -24.42 1.68
N GLU A 489 14.01 -24.31 1.58
CA GLU A 489 14.95 -24.74 2.63
C GLU A 489 14.78 -23.93 3.92
N ILE A 490 14.67 -22.59 3.82
CA ILE A 490 14.44 -21.72 4.98
C ILE A 490 13.14 -22.11 5.68
N SER A 491 12.08 -22.39 4.91
CA SER A 491 10.80 -22.83 5.48
C SER A 491 10.93 -24.14 6.27
N ALA A 492 11.69 -25.11 5.74
CA ALA A 492 11.95 -26.37 6.43
C ALA A 492 12.76 -26.14 7.72
N GLN A 493 13.79 -25.29 7.65
CA GLN A 493 14.64 -24.95 8.80
C GLN A 493 13.85 -24.27 9.91
N VAL A 494 12.99 -23.30 9.57
CA VAL A 494 12.13 -22.60 10.53
C VAL A 494 11.16 -23.57 11.22
N GLN A 495 10.58 -24.52 10.48
CA GLN A 495 9.72 -25.54 11.06
C GLN A 495 10.49 -26.48 12.00
N SER A 496 11.74 -26.83 11.67
CA SER A 496 12.62 -27.62 12.56
C SER A 496 12.91 -26.86 13.84
N SER A 497 13.38 -25.61 13.73
CA SER A 497 13.71 -24.78 14.90
C SER A 497 12.50 -24.51 15.80
N ALA A 498 11.30 -24.35 15.23
CA ALA A 498 10.08 -24.23 16.03
C ALA A 498 9.75 -25.53 16.79
N ARG A 499 10.02 -26.70 16.21
CA ARG A 499 9.85 -28.00 16.88
C ARG A 499 10.85 -28.16 18.03
N GLU A 500 12.12 -27.88 17.77
CA GLU A 500 13.19 -27.93 18.78
C GLU A 500 12.91 -26.97 19.94
N ALA A 501 12.42 -25.76 19.66
CA ALA A 501 12.02 -24.81 20.70
C ALA A 501 10.89 -25.37 21.59
N ARG A 502 9.84 -25.97 20.99
CA ARG A 502 8.76 -26.60 21.75
C ARG A 502 9.23 -27.78 22.60
N GLU A 503 10.10 -28.62 22.06
CA GLU A 503 10.72 -29.73 22.81
C GLU A 503 11.53 -29.20 23.99
N ALA A 504 12.29 -28.11 23.80
CA ALA A 504 13.06 -27.50 24.87
C ALA A 504 12.18 -26.86 25.96
N VAL A 505 11.01 -26.30 25.62
CA VAL A 505 10.01 -25.84 26.61
C VAL A 505 9.53 -27.02 27.47
N LEU A 506 9.14 -28.13 26.85
CA LEU A 506 8.70 -29.33 27.58
C LEU A 506 9.81 -29.85 28.53
N GLN A 507 11.06 -29.83 28.08
CA GLN A 507 12.18 -30.27 28.90
C GLN A 507 12.47 -29.31 30.06
N ALA A 508 12.29 -28.00 29.87
CA ALA A 508 12.37 -27.02 30.94
C ALA A 508 11.25 -27.21 31.97
N GLU A 509 10.01 -27.49 31.54
CA GLU A 509 8.88 -27.79 32.42
C GLU A 509 9.14 -29.05 33.26
N GLN A 510 9.65 -30.13 32.65
CA GLN A 510 9.98 -31.36 33.35
C GLN A 510 11.12 -31.16 34.38
N THR A 511 12.11 -30.33 34.02
CA THR A 511 13.20 -29.96 34.93
C THR A 511 12.66 -29.14 36.10
N ASN A 512 11.77 -28.16 35.84
CA ASN A 512 11.13 -27.36 36.87
C ASN A 512 10.35 -28.24 37.87
N ALA A 513 9.57 -29.21 37.38
CA ALA A 513 8.84 -30.15 38.25
C ALA A 513 9.77 -30.97 39.14
N THR A 514 10.92 -31.42 38.61
CA THR A 514 11.91 -32.17 39.38
C THR A 514 12.55 -31.32 40.48
N VAL A 515 12.86 -30.07 40.18
CA VAL A 515 13.47 -29.12 41.14
C VAL A 515 12.45 -28.70 42.21
N GLU A 516 11.17 -28.60 41.87
CA GLU A 516 10.10 -28.32 42.83
C GLU A 516 9.90 -29.47 43.84
N ILE A 517 10.07 -30.73 43.42
CA ILE A 517 10.11 -31.88 44.33
C ILE A 517 11.31 -31.81 45.28
N LEU A 518 12.48 -31.35 44.81
CA LEU A 518 13.66 -31.14 45.65
C LEU A 518 13.41 -30.05 46.70
N ASP A 519 12.77 -28.94 46.33
CA ASP A 519 12.39 -27.85 47.25
C ASP A 519 11.47 -28.35 48.37
N GLN A 520 10.42 -29.10 48.01
CA GLN A 520 9.50 -29.72 48.97
C GLN A 520 10.22 -30.71 49.90
N THR A 521 11.18 -31.47 49.37
CA THR A 521 11.96 -32.43 50.15
C THR A 521 12.88 -31.71 51.15
N ALA A 522 13.57 -30.66 50.70
CA ALA A 522 14.41 -29.82 51.55
C ALA A 522 13.59 -29.13 52.66
N SER A 523 12.39 -28.63 52.33
CA SER A 523 11.43 -28.08 53.32
C SER A 523 11.05 -29.10 54.40
N ARG A 524 10.71 -30.33 54.02
CA ARG A 524 10.43 -31.41 55.00
C ARG A 524 11.62 -31.74 55.88
N ILE A 525 12.84 -31.77 55.32
CA ILE A 525 14.06 -31.96 56.12
C ILE A 525 14.22 -30.81 57.12
N GLY A 526 14.00 -29.56 56.70
CA GLY A 526 14.06 -28.39 57.58
C GLY A 526 13.11 -28.49 58.77
N GLU A 527 11.88 -28.96 58.56
CA GLU A 527 10.91 -29.18 59.64
C GLU A 527 11.34 -30.30 60.61
N VAL A 528 11.94 -31.38 60.09
CA VAL A 528 12.52 -32.45 60.93
C VAL A 528 13.69 -31.92 61.77
N VAL A 529 14.59 -31.13 61.17
CA VAL A 529 15.75 -30.56 61.89
C VAL A 529 15.31 -29.62 63.00
N LYS A 530 14.29 -28.77 62.76
CA LYS A 530 13.67 -27.92 63.80
C LYS A 530 13.13 -28.76 64.96
N MET A 531 12.45 -29.88 64.66
CA MET A 531 11.93 -30.79 65.69
C MET A 531 13.06 -31.41 66.52
N ILE A 532 14.14 -31.87 65.88
CA ILE A 532 15.30 -32.46 66.59
C ILE A 532 15.95 -31.40 67.49
N ASN A 533 16.12 -30.16 67.00
CA ASN A 533 16.66 -29.06 67.80
C ASN A 533 15.79 -28.79 69.04
N ALA A 534 14.46 -28.76 68.88
CA ALA A 534 13.53 -28.62 70.00
C ALA A 534 13.64 -29.76 71.02
N ILE A 535 13.79 -31.00 70.56
CA ILE A 535 14.02 -32.18 71.43
C ILE A 535 15.36 -32.05 72.17
N ALA A 536 16.43 -31.61 71.50
CA ALA A 536 17.73 -31.37 72.12
C ALA A 536 17.65 -30.29 73.20
N GLY A 537 16.92 -29.19 72.94
CA GLY A 537 16.63 -28.14 73.92
C GLY A 537 15.87 -28.65 75.14
N GLN A 538 14.82 -29.45 74.95
CA GLN A 538 14.09 -30.10 76.04
C GLN A 538 14.96 -31.07 76.84
N THR A 539 15.78 -31.86 76.15
CA THR A 539 16.70 -32.83 76.77
C THR A 539 17.75 -32.11 77.63
N ASN A 540 18.29 -30.99 77.13
CA ASN A 540 19.20 -30.13 77.88
C ASN A 540 18.54 -29.55 79.15
N LEU A 541 17.29 -29.11 79.06
CA LEU A 541 16.51 -28.64 80.23
C LEU A 541 16.25 -29.75 81.24
N LEU A 542 15.90 -30.96 80.78
CA LEU A 542 15.71 -32.13 81.64
C LEU A 542 17.01 -32.52 82.35
N ALA A 543 18.13 -32.53 81.62
CA ALA A 543 19.45 -32.80 82.16
C ALA A 543 19.90 -31.74 83.18
N LEU A 544 19.55 -30.47 82.95
CA LEU A 544 19.78 -29.39 83.91
C LEU A 544 18.98 -29.61 85.21
N ASN A 545 17.69 -29.93 85.10
CA ASN A 545 16.85 -30.23 86.26
C ASN A 545 17.38 -31.44 87.05
N ALA A 546 17.81 -32.49 86.34
CA ALA A 546 18.45 -33.66 86.94
C ALA A 546 19.77 -33.31 87.66
N THR A 547 20.56 -32.39 87.09
CA THR A 547 21.80 -31.88 87.71
C THR A 547 21.50 -31.13 89.01
N ILE A 548 20.44 -30.31 89.02
CA ILE A 548 19.98 -29.58 90.22
C ILE A 548 19.56 -30.55 91.31
N GLU A 549 18.74 -31.56 90.98
CA GLU A 549 18.27 -32.53 91.97
C GLU A 549 19.41 -33.43 92.48
N ALA A 550 20.36 -33.79 91.62
CA ALA A 550 21.58 -34.49 92.02
C ALA A 550 22.44 -33.68 93.00
N ALA A 551 22.56 -32.36 92.78
CA ALA A 551 23.25 -31.47 93.71
C ALA A 551 22.50 -31.36 95.06
N ARG A 552 21.17 -31.41 95.02
CA ARG A 552 20.30 -31.38 96.21
C ARG A 552 20.42 -32.65 97.07
N ALA A 553 20.69 -33.80 96.44
CA ALA A 553 20.92 -35.08 97.12
C ALA A 553 22.33 -35.23 97.75
N GLY A 554 23.24 -34.26 97.55
CA GLY A 554 24.58 -34.27 98.16
C GLY A 554 25.47 -35.43 97.68
N GLU A 555 26.20 -36.08 98.60
CA GLU A 555 27.11 -37.21 98.29
C GLU A 555 26.38 -38.39 97.62
N ALA A 556 25.10 -38.63 97.96
CA ALA A 556 24.30 -39.71 97.38
C ALA A 556 23.93 -39.47 95.90
N GLY A 557 23.98 -38.22 95.42
CA GLY A 557 23.64 -37.82 94.06
C GLY A 557 24.80 -37.82 93.06
N ARG A 558 26.04 -38.10 93.49
CA ARG A 558 27.25 -37.96 92.64
C ARG A 558 27.17 -38.71 91.32
N GLY A 559 26.74 -39.98 91.33
CA GLY A 559 26.61 -40.77 90.10
C GLY A 559 25.55 -40.22 89.15
N PHE A 560 24.44 -39.71 89.69
CA PHE A 560 23.37 -39.09 88.92
C PHE A 560 23.81 -37.75 88.32
N ALA A 561 24.63 -36.97 89.04
CA ALA A 561 25.19 -35.72 88.55
C ALA A 561 26.11 -35.93 87.33
N VAL A 562 26.93 -36.99 87.32
CA VAL A 562 27.79 -37.33 86.17
C VAL A 562 26.96 -37.68 84.94
N VAL A 563 25.94 -38.54 85.09
CA VAL A 563 25.05 -38.92 83.99
C VAL A 563 24.27 -37.71 83.47
N ALA A 564 23.75 -36.86 84.37
CA ALA A 564 23.05 -35.63 83.99
C ALA A 564 23.99 -34.66 83.23
N GLY A 565 25.25 -34.55 83.64
CA GLY A 565 26.27 -33.78 82.92
C GLY A 565 26.56 -34.32 81.51
N GLU A 566 26.67 -35.63 81.37
CA GLU A 566 26.91 -36.29 80.08
C GLU A 566 25.72 -36.12 79.13
N VAL A 567 24.48 -36.31 79.62
CA VAL A 567 23.25 -36.06 78.85
C VAL A 567 23.14 -34.59 78.43
N LYS A 568 23.51 -33.66 79.32
CA LYS A 568 23.54 -32.22 79.02
C LYS A 568 24.55 -31.91 77.90
N SER A 569 25.74 -32.49 77.98
CA SER A 569 26.79 -32.35 76.95
C SER A 569 26.32 -32.89 75.60
N LEU A 570 25.76 -34.09 75.58
CA LEU A 570 25.23 -34.73 74.36
C LEU A 570 24.07 -33.94 73.74
N ALA A 571 23.17 -33.41 74.57
CA ALA A 571 22.07 -32.55 74.12
C ALA A 571 22.61 -31.24 73.50
N SER A 572 23.63 -30.63 74.09
CA SER A 572 24.28 -29.44 73.53
C SER A 572 24.98 -29.74 72.20
N GLN A 573 25.70 -30.87 72.10
CA GLN A 573 26.34 -31.29 70.84
C GLN A 573 25.29 -31.56 69.75
N THR A 574 24.16 -32.17 70.13
CA THR A 574 23.04 -32.42 69.20
C THR A 574 22.44 -31.10 68.71
N ALA A 575 22.24 -30.13 69.60
CA ALA A 575 21.73 -28.80 69.23
C ALA A 575 22.67 -28.10 68.23
N THR A 576 23.98 -28.06 68.51
CA THR A 576 24.98 -27.49 67.60
C THR A 576 24.99 -28.21 66.25
N ALA A 577 24.94 -29.54 66.22
CA ALA A 577 24.89 -30.30 64.97
C ALA A 577 23.61 -30.03 64.17
N THR A 578 22.45 -29.91 64.84
CA THR A 578 21.20 -29.55 64.17
C THR A 578 21.20 -28.13 63.62
N GLU A 579 21.85 -27.18 64.28
CA GLU A 579 21.99 -25.81 63.81
C GLU A 579 22.84 -25.74 62.53
N GLU A 580 23.91 -26.53 62.46
CA GLU A 580 24.72 -26.66 61.25
C GLU A 580 23.93 -27.30 60.08
N ILE A 581 23.16 -28.36 60.36
CA ILE A 581 22.30 -28.99 59.35
C ILE A 581 21.21 -28.00 58.88
N SER A 582 20.61 -27.22 59.79
CA SER A 582 19.64 -26.17 59.44
C SER A 582 20.23 -25.19 58.44
N ARG A 583 21.46 -24.71 58.68
CA ARG A 583 22.15 -23.81 57.73
C ARG A 583 22.36 -24.47 56.36
N GLN A 584 22.78 -25.73 56.31
CA GLN A 584 22.95 -26.46 55.05
C GLN A 584 21.62 -26.64 54.29
N VAL A 585 20.52 -26.90 55.00
CA VAL A 585 19.18 -27.01 54.40
C VAL A 585 18.73 -25.67 53.82
N GLU A 586 18.96 -24.56 54.53
CA GLU A 586 18.66 -23.20 54.05
C GLU A 586 19.47 -22.85 52.79
N GLU A 587 20.76 -23.22 52.75
CA GLU A 587 21.61 -23.07 51.56
C GLU A 587 21.08 -23.88 50.37
N ILE A 588 20.65 -25.12 50.60
CA ILE A 588 20.03 -25.97 49.57
C ILE A 588 18.74 -25.33 49.04
N GLN A 589 17.84 -24.90 49.93
CA GLN A 589 16.58 -24.24 49.54
C GLN A 589 16.84 -22.97 48.72
N SER A 590 17.81 -22.15 49.13
CA SER A 590 18.21 -20.95 48.39
C SER A 590 18.72 -21.29 46.99
N ALA A 591 19.61 -22.29 46.88
CA ALA A 591 20.14 -22.74 45.59
C ALA A 591 19.04 -23.34 44.68
N THR A 592 18.11 -24.10 45.25
CA THR A 592 16.94 -24.65 44.55
C THR A 592 16.03 -23.54 44.05
N GLY A 593 15.74 -22.52 44.87
CA GLY A 593 14.95 -21.35 44.45
C GLY A 593 15.59 -20.57 43.30
N GLN A 594 16.92 -20.40 43.34
CA GLN A 594 17.68 -19.79 42.23
C GLN A 594 17.60 -20.64 40.96
N ALA A 595 17.70 -21.97 41.07
CA ALA A 595 17.58 -22.88 39.93
C ALA A 595 16.18 -22.81 39.29
N VAL A 596 15.11 -22.80 40.10
CA VAL A 596 13.72 -22.62 39.60
C VAL A 596 13.57 -21.31 38.84
N ALA A 597 14.08 -20.20 39.38
CA ALA A 597 14.01 -18.91 38.72
C ALA A 597 14.75 -18.91 37.37
N ALA A 598 15.95 -19.52 37.32
CA ALA A 598 16.71 -19.66 36.10
C ALA A 598 15.98 -20.52 35.04
N ILE A 599 15.43 -21.67 35.44
CA ILE A 599 14.67 -22.55 34.54
C ILE A 599 13.43 -21.85 33.98
N ARG A 600 12.69 -21.10 34.80
CA ARG A 600 11.54 -20.30 34.33
C ARG A 600 11.96 -19.22 33.34
N SER A 601 13.08 -18.54 33.60
CA SER A 601 13.63 -17.55 32.66
C SER A 601 14.03 -18.20 31.32
N ILE A 602 14.62 -19.40 31.36
CA ILE A 602 14.96 -20.17 30.15
C ILE A 602 13.68 -20.55 29.40
N GLY A 603 12.67 -21.08 30.10
CA GLY A 603 11.38 -21.44 29.49
C GLY A 603 10.70 -20.25 28.82
N GLY A 604 10.70 -19.07 29.47
CA GLY A 604 10.18 -17.84 28.88
C GLY A 604 10.98 -17.36 27.66
N ALA A 605 12.31 -17.44 27.71
CA ALA A 605 13.17 -17.08 26.57
C ALA A 605 12.93 -18.00 25.36
N ILE A 606 12.78 -19.31 25.59
CA ILE A 606 12.49 -20.30 24.54
C ILE A 606 11.06 -20.15 24.00
N GLY A 607 10.07 -19.86 24.86
CA GLY A 607 8.72 -19.52 24.41
C GLY A 607 8.71 -18.31 23.48
N GLY A 608 9.52 -17.29 23.78
CA GLY A 608 9.74 -16.15 22.88
C GLY A 608 10.45 -16.51 21.56
N ILE A 609 11.19 -17.63 21.50
CA ILE A 609 11.75 -18.15 20.23
C ILE A 609 10.65 -18.79 19.39
N ASP A 610 9.75 -19.59 19.98
CA ASP A 610 8.62 -20.21 19.25
C ASP A 610 7.68 -19.16 18.61
N GLU A 611 7.37 -18.09 19.33
CA GLU A 611 6.61 -16.95 18.79
C GLU A 611 7.31 -16.29 17.60
N LYS A 612 8.63 -16.05 17.71
CA LYS A 612 9.43 -15.47 16.61
C LYS A 612 9.49 -16.40 15.41
N MET A 613 9.63 -17.70 15.62
CA MET A 613 9.63 -18.69 14.53
C MET A 613 8.29 -18.72 13.80
N THR A 614 7.17 -18.56 14.52
CA THR A 614 5.84 -18.43 13.91
C THR A 614 5.75 -17.18 13.02
N ALA A 615 6.28 -16.04 13.47
CA ALA A 615 6.33 -14.82 12.67
C ALA A 615 7.23 -14.97 11.43
N ILE A 616 8.39 -15.62 11.57
CA ILE A 616 9.30 -15.90 10.44
C ILE A 616 8.61 -16.84 9.45
N ALA A 617 7.92 -17.88 9.91
CA ALA A 617 7.19 -18.82 9.05
C ALA A 617 6.14 -18.09 8.19
N ALA A 618 5.39 -17.16 8.79
CA ALA A 618 4.45 -16.32 8.06
C ALA A 618 5.13 -15.44 6.99
N ALA A 619 6.27 -14.83 7.32
CA ALA A 619 7.05 -14.03 6.38
C ALA A 619 7.62 -14.87 5.22
N VAL A 620 8.09 -16.09 5.51
CA VAL A 620 8.60 -17.03 4.50
C VAL A 620 7.48 -17.49 3.56
N GLU A 621 6.26 -17.71 4.06
CA GLU A 621 5.10 -18.01 3.22
C GLU A 621 4.78 -16.86 2.26
N GLN A 622 4.83 -15.62 2.74
CA GLN A 622 4.65 -14.44 1.91
C GLN A 622 5.75 -14.32 0.85
N GLN A 623 7.00 -14.60 1.20
CA GLN A 623 8.10 -14.64 0.23
C GLN A 623 7.88 -15.72 -0.83
N ARG A 624 7.41 -16.91 -0.47
CA ARG A 624 7.08 -17.97 -1.43
C ARG A 624 6.00 -17.54 -2.43
N ALA A 625 4.95 -16.90 -1.93
CA ALA A 625 3.89 -16.36 -2.79
C ALA A 625 4.44 -15.31 -3.77
N ALA A 626 5.27 -14.38 -3.28
CA ALA A 626 5.90 -13.35 -4.11
C ALA A 626 6.84 -13.96 -5.18
N THR A 627 7.69 -14.92 -4.82
CA THR A 627 8.59 -15.60 -5.77
C THR A 627 7.80 -16.34 -6.86
N THR A 628 6.67 -16.97 -6.50
CA THR A 628 5.79 -17.64 -7.46
C THR A 628 5.15 -16.66 -8.44
N GLU A 629 4.72 -15.50 -7.95
CA GLU A 629 4.17 -14.43 -8.79
C GLU A 629 5.23 -13.83 -9.72
N ILE A 630 6.43 -13.60 -9.21
CA ILE A 630 7.59 -13.16 -9.99
C ILE A 630 7.90 -14.14 -11.13
N SER A 631 7.94 -15.44 -10.84
CA SER A 631 8.15 -16.48 -11.85
C SER A 631 7.09 -16.44 -12.96
N ARG A 632 5.81 -16.30 -12.59
CA ARG A 632 4.70 -16.15 -13.55
C ARG A 632 4.86 -14.90 -14.42
N ASN A 633 5.22 -13.76 -13.82
CA ASN A 633 5.43 -12.51 -14.55
C ASN A 633 6.59 -12.63 -15.55
N PHE A 634 7.66 -13.34 -15.21
CA PHE A 634 8.77 -13.57 -16.15
C PHE A 634 8.39 -14.49 -17.30
N GLN A 635 7.60 -15.54 -17.06
CA GLN A 635 7.07 -16.38 -18.15
C GLN A 635 6.23 -15.56 -19.13
N GLN A 636 5.38 -14.66 -18.61
CA GLN A 636 4.57 -13.77 -19.43
C GLN A 636 5.44 -12.75 -20.20
N ALA A 637 6.45 -12.16 -19.55
CA ALA A 637 7.39 -11.26 -20.22
C ALA A 637 8.18 -11.97 -21.32
N ALA A 638 8.64 -13.20 -21.07
CA ALA A 638 9.36 -14.00 -22.08
C ALA A 638 8.48 -14.34 -23.28
N GLN A 639 7.20 -14.63 -23.05
CA GLN A 639 6.22 -14.82 -24.12
C GLN A 639 6.03 -13.52 -24.93
N GLY A 640 5.86 -12.38 -24.27
CA GLY A 640 5.74 -11.08 -24.94
C GLY A 640 6.98 -10.71 -25.76
N THR A 641 8.18 -10.98 -25.26
CA THR A 641 9.43 -10.76 -26.01
C THR A 641 9.51 -11.64 -27.25
N ARG A 642 9.07 -12.91 -27.18
CA ARG A 642 8.99 -13.80 -28.34
C ARG A 642 8.02 -13.27 -29.40
N GLU A 643 6.85 -12.79 -28.99
CA GLU A 643 5.88 -12.17 -29.91
C GLU A 643 6.43 -10.91 -30.59
N VAL A 644 7.22 -10.11 -29.89
CA VAL A 644 7.93 -8.96 -30.47
C VAL A 644 8.93 -9.45 -31.53
N THR A 645 9.75 -10.46 -31.24
CA THR A 645 10.70 -11.03 -32.21
C THR A 645 10.02 -11.53 -33.47
N ASP A 646 8.89 -12.25 -33.34
CA ASP A 646 8.11 -12.75 -34.49
C ASP A 646 7.51 -11.61 -35.33
N THR A 647 7.01 -10.57 -34.65
CA THR A 647 6.44 -9.38 -35.29
C THR A 647 7.52 -8.62 -36.06
N ILE A 648 8.70 -8.44 -35.46
CA ILE A 648 9.85 -7.78 -36.08
C ILE A 648 10.39 -8.57 -37.27
N GLY A 649 10.41 -9.90 -37.20
CA GLY A 649 10.70 -10.76 -38.35
C GLY A 649 9.71 -10.57 -39.51
N SER A 650 8.43 -10.34 -39.20
CA SER A 650 7.41 -10.04 -40.21
C SER A 650 7.58 -8.65 -40.82
N VAL A 651 7.91 -7.63 -40.01
CA VAL A 651 8.21 -6.27 -40.49
C VAL A 651 9.45 -6.27 -41.39
N ALA A 652 10.50 -7.04 -41.04
CA ALA A 652 11.69 -7.19 -41.87
C ALA A 652 11.35 -7.74 -43.26
N ARG A 653 10.49 -8.76 -43.35
CA ARG A 653 10.02 -9.31 -44.64
C ARG A 653 9.23 -8.27 -45.45
N LEU A 654 8.30 -7.56 -44.82
CA LEU A 654 7.52 -6.50 -45.48
C LEU A 654 8.39 -5.36 -46.00
N ASN A 655 9.41 -4.97 -45.25
CA ASN A 655 10.40 -3.99 -45.69
C ASN A 655 11.15 -4.49 -46.94
N GLN A 656 11.55 -5.76 -46.98
CA GLN A 656 12.22 -6.35 -48.14
C GLN A 656 11.32 -6.37 -49.39
N GLU A 657 10.04 -6.77 -49.24
CA GLU A 657 9.05 -6.74 -50.32
C GLU A 657 8.81 -5.31 -50.83
N THR A 658 8.67 -4.34 -49.92
CA THR A 658 8.48 -2.93 -50.26
C THR A 658 9.71 -2.34 -50.96
N GLY A 659 10.91 -2.72 -50.53
CA GLY A 659 12.16 -2.35 -51.19
C GLY A 659 12.25 -2.87 -52.61
N ASN A 660 11.88 -4.14 -52.84
CA ASN A 660 11.81 -4.74 -54.16
C ASN A 660 10.79 -4.04 -55.05
N ALA A 661 9.59 -3.75 -54.53
CA ALA A 661 8.56 -3.00 -55.26
C ALA A 661 9.04 -1.59 -55.64
N GLY A 662 9.75 -0.90 -54.74
CA GLY A 662 10.38 0.39 -55.01
C GLY A 662 11.43 0.34 -56.12
N THR A 663 12.21 -0.75 -56.20
CA THR A 663 13.18 -0.98 -57.29
C THR A 663 12.46 -1.17 -58.63
N VAL A 664 11.46 -2.04 -58.69
CA VAL A 664 10.66 -2.29 -59.89
C VAL A 664 9.93 -1.02 -60.36
N LEU A 665 9.40 -0.22 -59.43
CA LEU A 665 8.77 1.06 -59.74
C LEU A 665 9.76 2.02 -60.39
N SER A 666 10.96 2.17 -59.83
CA SER A 666 11.99 3.05 -60.39
C SER A 666 12.46 2.60 -61.78
N GLU A 667 12.57 1.29 -62.03
CA GLU A 667 12.84 0.76 -63.38
C GLU A 667 11.71 1.09 -64.36
N SER A 668 10.46 0.92 -63.93
CA SER A 668 9.27 1.24 -64.75
C SER A 668 9.18 2.72 -65.09
N VAL A 669 9.51 3.59 -64.12
CA VAL A 669 9.56 5.05 -64.30
C VAL A 669 10.67 5.45 -65.27
N LYS A 670 11.87 4.85 -65.17
CA LYS A 670 12.96 5.07 -66.13
C LYS A 670 12.55 4.69 -67.56
N LYS A 671 11.85 3.56 -67.72
CA LYS A 671 11.32 3.13 -69.01
C LYS A 671 10.27 4.10 -69.56
N MET A 672 9.34 4.55 -68.72
CA MET A 672 8.30 5.51 -69.11
C MET A 672 8.90 6.88 -69.49
N SER A 673 9.95 7.32 -68.80
CA SER A 673 10.69 8.53 -69.18
C SER A 673 11.36 8.38 -70.56
N ALA A 674 11.96 7.23 -70.85
CA ALA A 674 12.57 6.96 -72.15
C ALA A 674 11.53 6.87 -73.28
N ASP A 675 10.37 6.27 -73.02
CA ASP A 675 9.28 6.17 -74.00
C ASP A 675 8.62 7.54 -74.26
N ALA A 676 8.48 8.38 -73.23
CA ALA A 676 8.03 9.78 -73.39
C ALA A 676 9.00 10.61 -74.24
N ASP A 677 10.32 10.44 -74.05
CA ASP A 677 11.34 11.10 -74.89
C ASP A 677 11.32 10.60 -76.33
N ARG A 678 11.13 9.29 -76.55
CA ARG A 678 10.97 8.73 -77.90
C ARG A 678 9.73 9.28 -78.59
N LEU A 679 8.60 9.37 -77.88
CA LEU A 679 7.37 9.94 -78.41
C LEU A 679 7.55 11.42 -78.79
N ARG A 680 8.25 12.19 -77.94
CA ARG A 680 8.61 13.59 -78.22
C ARG A 680 9.37 13.72 -79.54
N VAL A 681 10.44 12.94 -79.70
CA VAL A 681 11.27 12.95 -80.91
C VAL A 681 10.48 12.49 -82.15
N ALA A 682 9.63 11.47 -82.02
CA ALA A 682 8.82 10.97 -83.12
C ALA A 682 7.76 11.98 -83.60
N VAL A 683 7.12 12.70 -82.67
CA VAL A 683 6.14 13.75 -82.97
C VAL A 683 6.82 14.97 -83.59
N GLU A 684 7.95 15.41 -83.04
CA GLU A 684 8.78 16.49 -83.62
C GLU A 684 9.20 16.15 -85.06
N GLY A 685 9.63 14.90 -85.29
CA GLY A 685 10.00 14.41 -86.63
C GLY A 685 8.82 14.33 -87.61
N PHE A 686 7.67 13.84 -87.16
CA PHE A 686 6.45 13.77 -87.98
C PHE A 686 5.95 15.16 -88.37
N LEU A 687 5.87 16.09 -87.42
CA LEU A 687 5.44 17.47 -87.68
C LEU A 687 6.44 18.24 -88.54
N GLY A 688 7.75 17.96 -88.38
CA GLY A 688 8.79 18.46 -89.28
C GLY A 688 8.57 17.99 -90.72
N ALA A 689 8.33 16.69 -90.92
CA ALA A 689 8.06 16.11 -92.23
C ALA A 689 6.78 16.66 -92.89
N VAL A 690 5.70 16.83 -92.10
CA VAL A 690 4.42 17.40 -92.56
C VAL A 690 4.53 18.89 -92.92
N LYS A 691 5.41 19.66 -92.26
CA LYS A 691 5.68 21.08 -92.61
C LYS A 691 6.53 21.25 -93.88
N THR A 692 7.31 20.23 -94.25
CA THR A 692 8.19 20.25 -95.44
C THR A 692 7.60 19.58 -96.68
N ALA A 693 6.52 18.81 -96.52
CA ALA A 693 5.73 18.19 -97.58
C ALA A 693 4.60 19.12 -98.04
#